data_AF-A0A2U3CC95-F1
#
_entry.id   AF-A0A2U3CC95-F1
#
_cell.length_a   1.000
_cell.length_b   1.000
_cell.length_c   1.000
_cell.angle_alpha   90.00
_cell.angle_beta   90.00
_cell.angle_gamma   90.00
#
_symmetry.space_group_name_H-M   'P 1'
#
loop_
_entity.id
_entity.type
_entity.pdbx_description
1 polymer ?
#
loop_
_entity_poly.entity_id
_entity_poly.type
_entity_poly.pdbx_seq_one_letter_code
_entity_poly.pdbx_strand_id
1 'polypeptide(L)'
;MADPKFFLGRLDDGERFELPSTAFLTHVAVLGASGSGKTVVCKSIVEEAIRSSIPVIAIDPKGDIGALGIGLGDFSKDRLIIHAKVEAEDRGGGDPEEIAEDWINLYEEKLEESFGDDYLSAEAEYSDKIATVLITPKNAAGVQISLTPHFEKPKNYSKMMEESPDAVLSALDLKIQLLLSRVGIGTSSSTDNRVIYLNNIIRHVWVNERKNVVGLDLLIEKIQDPPFEKIGSLAIDKFISDTKRQELARNINALMVRAVPGVELDFNKLIGLATKEKKTPIIVFDLRKITDSDEKNTFVAEILGEVQRWAWSKGGTSRLRAIIYFDELYGFMPAGSLSPPSKTALLILLKQARAAGLGCVLATQNPGDLDYRGLSNIATWVLGRLATNQDIAKVQGALKPVFEGGGGTEEEFRSLMGKIRALKPGNFIAYNPLYGVNMLKTRWLLSLHKGPLTNSEISALTLKPPKPEKVTIKKEKPTLETKEKKIKSIISFNTKKPAMGKITERYLKPKIKPENDEHMAVIRKRLSLSDNPEQDGVYIEFGESNEIFYSPLYFTKTLINIKRSIKEGQLQFPVQIKEEMARTFDLRKIDWNTTTIEGIHASSLPAGDLAIQPAPGYKFLEFDKEVITKLPENLIWYFTQNPFPEAESIYQERLREFERVEISKLAGKKVGKELTKLSTQISGLEEKQQTENQKLDETIVRLENLEGERKARIAEGRSVKAIERSIDSTSAKQMRHEERTKEIRKQIANAEKKRQDLFKEKQENYEAFHKSIEVLKGQGVPPDLYRPGKADISIIEKSVYWVPRLLVSVHVKGFQDDLEEVDQFHLNLNLYNGNAELMCEGCGPQISTENYYQSLLAVEISPPTFVCTTCLKLFCSEHISFCQKCGKTACLDHSEICKICEQTLCGECSEIDANTKATYCPEHTPKMCQGCKKSFAPELLSVCKKCGTEVCDSCGRVKVKIKNEEVIARCVNCS
;
A
#
# COMPACT_ATOMS: atom_id res chain seq x y z
N MET A 1 -43.21 -6.80 1.11
CA MET A 1 -42.43 -5.56 1.29
C MET A 1 -42.22 -4.96 -0.08
N ALA A 2 -42.53 -3.68 -0.23
CA ALA A 2 -42.32 -2.92 -1.46
C ALA A 2 -40.83 -2.89 -1.83
N ASP A 3 -40.52 -2.79 -3.11
CA ASP A 3 -39.15 -2.60 -3.61
C ASP A 3 -38.67 -1.20 -3.18
N PRO A 4 -37.58 -1.07 -2.39
CA PRO A 4 -37.12 0.23 -1.93
C PRO A 4 -36.72 1.10 -3.11
N LYS A 5 -37.03 2.39 -3.01
CA LYS A 5 -36.73 3.40 -4.02
C LYS A 5 -35.53 4.23 -3.58
N PHE A 6 -34.54 4.36 -4.45
CA PHE A 6 -33.33 5.13 -4.20
C PHE A 6 -33.54 6.54 -4.73
N PHE A 7 -33.58 7.52 -3.83
CA PHE A 7 -33.66 8.92 -4.19
C PHE A 7 -32.28 9.47 -4.57
N LEU A 8 -32.08 9.80 -5.85
CA LEU A 8 -30.78 10.21 -6.38
C LEU A 8 -30.66 11.73 -6.60
N GLY A 9 -31.78 12.45 -6.57
CA GLY A 9 -31.83 13.87 -6.88
C GLY A 9 -33.17 14.28 -7.44
N ARG A 10 -33.23 15.46 -8.07
CA ARG A 10 -34.46 16.02 -8.62
C ARG A 10 -34.41 16.16 -10.13
N LEU A 11 -35.59 16.10 -10.75
CA LEU A 11 -35.80 16.39 -12.16
C LEU A 11 -35.84 17.91 -12.41
N ASP A 12 -35.85 18.32 -13.68
CA ASP A 12 -35.93 19.74 -14.09
C ASP A 12 -37.20 20.46 -13.59
N ASP A 13 -38.29 19.70 -13.37
CA ASP A 13 -39.57 20.18 -12.81
C ASP A 13 -39.59 20.20 -11.27
N GLY A 14 -38.51 19.77 -10.63
CA GLY A 14 -38.38 19.70 -9.17
C GLY A 14 -38.88 18.39 -8.54
N GLU A 15 -39.46 17.47 -9.31
CA GLU A 15 -39.90 16.17 -8.79
C GLU A 15 -38.72 15.30 -8.33
N ARG A 16 -38.95 14.41 -7.36
CA ARG A 16 -37.92 13.47 -6.89
C ARG A 16 -37.64 12.43 -7.98
N PHE A 17 -36.39 12.33 -8.40
CA PHE A 17 -35.93 11.24 -9.25
C PHE A 17 -35.54 10.03 -8.39
N GLU A 18 -36.35 8.99 -8.48
CA GLU A 18 -36.22 7.76 -7.72
C GLU A 18 -36.11 6.55 -8.64
N LEU A 19 -35.15 5.67 -8.37
CA LEU A 19 -35.03 4.38 -9.06
C LEU A 19 -35.28 3.24 -8.07
N PRO A 20 -36.13 2.25 -8.39
CA PRO A 20 -36.28 1.10 -7.51
C PRO A 20 -34.99 0.28 -7.44
N SER A 21 -34.75 -0.38 -6.31
CA SER A 21 -33.51 -1.15 -6.08
C SER A 21 -33.29 -2.25 -7.12
N THR A 22 -34.37 -2.80 -7.69
CA THR A 22 -34.29 -3.76 -8.80
C THR A 22 -33.67 -3.21 -10.08
N ALA A 23 -33.68 -1.89 -10.30
CA ALA A 23 -33.01 -1.25 -11.45
C ALA A 23 -31.48 -1.40 -11.39
N PHE A 24 -30.90 -1.64 -10.20
CA PHE A 24 -29.47 -1.82 -10.00
C PHE A 24 -29.00 -3.26 -10.26
N LEU A 25 -29.93 -4.23 -10.35
CA LEU A 25 -29.63 -5.61 -10.76
C LEU A 25 -29.11 -5.72 -12.19
N THR A 26 -29.43 -4.73 -13.02
CA THR A 26 -28.94 -4.59 -14.40
C THR A 26 -27.72 -3.67 -14.53
N HIS A 27 -27.04 -3.44 -13.41
CA HIS A 27 -25.84 -2.62 -13.31
C HIS A 27 -26.06 -1.15 -13.66
N VAL A 28 -25.11 -0.31 -13.25
CA VAL A 28 -25.13 1.14 -13.46
C VAL A 28 -23.75 1.58 -13.94
N ALA A 29 -23.70 2.37 -15.01
CA ALA A 29 -22.50 3.08 -15.45
C ALA A 29 -22.65 4.56 -15.14
N VAL A 30 -21.67 5.13 -14.41
CA VAL A 30 -21.61 6.56 -14.11
C VAL A 30 -20.37 7.16 -14.76
N LEU A 31 -20.57 7.99 -15.78
CA LEU A 31 -19.49 8.51 -16.63
C LEU A 31 -19.47 10.04 -16.56
N GLY A 32 -18.29 10.64 -16.46
CA GLY A 32 -18.17 12.09 -16.48
C GLY A 32 -16.73 12.55 -16.22
N ALA A 33 -16.35 13.69 -16.77
CA ALA A 33 -15.03 14.27 -16.56
C ALA A 33 -14.79 14.60 -15.07
N SER A 34 -13.52 14.84 -14.70
CA SER A 34 -13.19 15.33 -13.35
C SER A 34 -13.99 16.60 -13.01
N GLY A 35 -14.48 16.69 -11.77
CA GLY A 35 -15.33 17.80 -11.31
C GLY A 35 -16.78 17.79 -11.81
N SER A 36 -17.23 16.78 -12.57
CA SER A 36 -18.63 16.67 -13.03
C SER A 36 -19.65 16.34 -11.93
N GLY A 37 -19.20 15.94 -10.75
CA GLY A 37 -20.05 15.47 -9.64
C GLY A 37 -20.27 13.94 -9.62
N LYS A 38 -19.57 13.17 -10.46
CA LYS A 38 -19.68 11.70 -10.56
C LYS A 38 -19.62 11.00 -9.20
N THR A 39 -18.66 11.38 -8.38
CA THR A 39 -18.47 10.76 -7.05
C THR A 39 -19.63 11.08 -6.12
N VAL A 40 -20.25 12.26 -6.22
CA VAL A 40 -21.44 12.63 -5.42
C VAL A 40 -22.63 11.75 -5.80
N VAL A 41 -22.93 11.56 -7.09
CA VAL A 41 -24.05 10.68 -7.48
C VAL A 41 -23.79 9.22 -7.12
N CYS A 42 -22.56 8.72 -7.23
CA CYS A 42 -22.21 7.38 -6.76
C CYS A 42 -22.38 7.24 -5.24
N LYS A 43 -21.90 8.22 -4.46
CA LYS A 43 -22.09 8.25 -3.00
C LYS A 43 -23.58 8.29 -2.63
N SER A 44 -24.42 9.04 -3.35
CA SER A 44 -25.87 9.04 -3.13
C SER A 44 -26.51 7.67 -3.34
N ILE A 45 -26.09 6.91 -4.36
CA ILE A 45 -26.56 5.52 -4.58
C ILE A 45 -26.17 4.63 -3.39
N VAL A 46 -24.95 4.79 -2.89
CA VAL A 46 -24.46 4.02 -1.74
C VAL A 46 -25.25 4.37 -0.48
N GLU A 47 -25.51 5.64 -0.22
CA GLU A 47 -26.31 6.09 0.92
C GLU A 47 -27.72 5.50 0.91
N GLU A 48 -28.40 5.51 -0.25
CA GLU A 48 -29.73 4.90 -0.38
C GLU A 48 -29.71 3.37 -0.22
N ALA A 49 -28.63 2.71 -0.65
CA ALA A 49 -28.44 1.28 -0.43
C ALA A 49 -28.30 0.97 1.08
N ILE A 50 -27.49 1.75 1.80
CA ILE A 50 -27.32 1.59 3.26
C ILE A 50 -28.64 1.86 4.00
N ARG A 51 -29.36 2.92 3.63
CA ARG A 51 -30.71 3.20 4.17
C ARG A 51 -31.69 2.06 3.89
N SER A 52 -31.56 1.40 2.74
CA SER A 52 -32.38 0.23 2.36
C SER A 52 -31.88 -1.10 2.93
N SER A 53 -30.87 -1.08 3.80
CA SER A 53 -30.23 -2.28 4.38
C SER A 53 -29.61 -3.22 3.34
N ILE A 54 -29.06 -2.64 2.28
CA ILE A 54 -28.36 -3.34 1.19
C ILE A 54 -26.85 -3.09 1.36
N PRO A 55 -26.06 -4.13 1.70
CA PRO A 55 -24.60 -4.03 1.80
C PRO A 55 -23.93 -3.50 0.54
N VAL A 56 -22.87 -2.72 0.73
CA VAL A 56 -22.05 -2.19 -0.36
C VAL A 56 -20.60 -2.65 -0.22
N ILE A 57 -20.04 -3.13 -1.32
CA ILE A 57 -18.64 -3.52 -1.44
C ILE A 57 -17.98 -2.51 -2.39
N ALA A 58 -17.22 -1.58 -1.84
CA ALA A 58 -16.57 -0.50 -2.57
C ALA A 58 -15.10 -0.80 -2.84
N ILE A 59 -14.68 -0.68 -4.11
CA ILE A 59 -13.27 -0.72 -4.51
C ILE A 59 -12.85 0.72 -4.77
N ASP A 60 -11.86 1.19 -4.00
CA ASP A 60 -11.48 2.61 -3.94
C ASP A 60 -9.99 2.82 -4.24
N PRO A 61 -9.63 3.06 -5.51
CA PRO A 61 -8.28 3.41 -5.91
C PRO A 61 -7.82 4.80 -5.46
N LYS A 62 -8.74 5.74 -5.15
CA LYS A 62 -8.45 7.15 -4.87
C LYS A 62 -8.53 7.51 -3.39
N GLY A 63 -9.23 6.73 -2.58
CA GLY A 63 -9.38 6.89 -1.13
C GLY A 63 -10.58 7.74 -0.70
N ASP A 64 -11.43 8.18 -1.64
CA ASP A 64 -12.51 9.14 -1.38
C ASP A 64 -13.77 8.48 -0.78
N ILE A 65 -13.89 7.15 -0.85
CA ILE A 65 -15.13 6.43 -0.53
C ILE A 65 -15.22 6.10 0.96
N GLY A 66 -14.07 5.98 1.65
CA GLY A 66 -14.03 5.72 3.09
C GLY A 66 -14.78 6.76 3.93
N ALA A 67 -14.83 8.02 3.47
CA ALA A 67 -15.54 9.12 4.14
C ALA A 67 -17.06 8.93 4.24
N LEU A 68 -17.65 8.00 3.47
CA LEU A 68 -19.07 7.62 3.63
C LEU A 68 -19.39 7.18 5.06
N GLY A 69 -18.41 6.64 5.79
CA GLY A 69 -18.57 6.24 7.19
C GLY A 69 -18.76 7.38 8.18
N ILE A 70 -18.56 8.63 7.76
CA ILE A 70 -18.74 9.82 8.59
C ILE A 70 -20.16 10.33 8.41
N GLY A 71 -21.08 9.82 9.23
CA GLY A 71 -22.43 10.35 9.34
C GLY A 71 -22.48 11.61 10.24
N LEU A 72 -23.45 12.49 9.99
CA LEU A 72 -23.62 13.74 10.74
C LEU A 72 -24.45 13.50 12.02
N GLY A 73 -25.37 12.54 11.99
CA GLY A 73 -26.26 12.15 13.08
C GLY A 73 -27.15 13.28 13.60
N ASP A 74 -27.00 13.55 14.89
CA ASP A 74 -27.62 14.68 15.58
C ASP A 74 -26.96 16.03 15.26
N PHE A 75 -26.16 16.11 14.19
CA PHE A 75 -25.33 17.26 13.84
C PHE A 75 -24.44 17.70 15.03
N SER A 76 -23.98 16.72 15.83
CA SER A 76 -23.10 16.98 16.96
C SER A 76 -21.68 17.31 16.51
N LYS A 77 -21.15 18.43 17.03
CA LYS A 77 -19.75 18.83 16.84
C LYS A 77 -18.78 17.73 17.27
N ASP A 78 -19.10 16.96 18.31
CA ASP A 78 -18.23 15.90 18.84
C ASP A 78 -17.95 14.79 17.81
N ARG A 79 -18.90 14.51 16.91
CA ARG A 79 -18.73 13.51 15.84
C ARG A 79 -17.78 14.01 14.75
N LEU A 80 -17.79 15.32 14.49
CA LEU A 80 -17.00 15.94 13.42
C LEU A 80 -15.64 16.43 13.90
N ILE A 81 -15.44 16.59 15.21
CA ILE A 81 -14.23 17.23 15.75
C ILE A 81 -12.94 16.52 15.37
N ILE A 82 -12.95 15.18 15.30
CA ILE A 82 -11.77 14.39 14.88
C ILE A 82 -11.42 14.70 13.43
N HIS A 83 -12.43 14.83 12.57
CA HIS A 83 -12.25 15.10 11.15
C HIS A 83 -11.89 16.56 10.88
N ALA A 84 -12.45 17.48 11.67
CA ALA A 84 -12.17 18.91 11.62
C ALA A 84 -10.76 19.24 12.11
N LYS A 85 -10.23 18.51 13.11
CA LYS A 85 -8.82 18.63 13.53
C LYS A 85 -7.85 18.32 12.38
N VAL A 86 -8.09 17.22 11.67
CA VAL A 86 -7.28 16.84 10.50
C VAL A 86 -7.37 17.92 9.41
N GLU A 87 -8.57 18.46 9.17
CA GLU A 87 -8.76 19.54 8.18
C GLU A 87 -8.02 20.83 8.59
N ALA A 88 -8.05 21.20 9.88
CA ALA A 88 -7.31 22.35 10.39
C ALA A 88 -5.80 22.17 10.21
N GLU A 89 -5.28 20.97 10.48
CA GLU A 89 -3.87 20.63 10.25
C GLU A 89 -3.47 20.75 8.77
N ASP A 90 -4.28 20.20 7.86
CA ASP A 90 -4.04 20.26 6.41
C ASP A 90 -4.07 21.70 5.86
N ARG A 91 -4.88 22.58 6.46
CA ARG A 91 -4.95 24.01 6.13
C ARG A 91 -3.81 24.84 6.74
N GLY A 92 -2.96 24.24 7.57
CA GLY A 92 -1.86 24.93 8.26
C GLY A 92 -2.31 25.75 9.48
N GLY A 93 -3.48 25.42 10.05
CA GLY A 93 -4.09 26.08 11.21
C GLY A 93 -5.61 26.27 11.07
N GLY A 94 -6.26 26.66 12.16
CA GLY A 94 -7.71 26.88 12.24
C GLY A 94 -8.29 26.30 13.54
N ASP A 95 -9.44 26.80 13.97
CA ASP A 95 -10.16 26.22 15.11
C ASP A 95 -11.02 25.03 14.62
N PRO A 96 -10.77 23.79 15.09
CA PRO A 96 -11.57 22.63 14.71
C PRO A 96 -13.06 22.77 15.06
N GLU A 97 -13.41 23.54 16.09
CA GLU A 97 -14.81 23.76 16.47
C GLU A 97 -15.55 24.65 15.47
N GLU A 98 -14.88 25.69 14.96
CA GLU A 98 -15.41 26.58 13.92
C GLU A 98 -15.59 25.82 12.60
N ILE A 99 -14.61 25.00 12.21
CA ILE A 99 -14.70 24.15 11.00
C ILE A 99 -15.86 23.16 11.09
N ALA A 100 -16.06 22.53 12.25
CA ALA A 100 -17.17 21.60 12.47
C ALA A 100 -18.53 22.33 12.38
N GLU A 101 -18.63 23.54 12.93
CA GLU A 101 -19.83 24.37 12.87
C GLU A 101 -20.15 24.84 11.45
N ASP A 102 -19.14 25.25 10.69
CA ASP A 102 -19.28 25.60 9.27
C ASP A 102 -19.79 24.42 8.44
N TRP A 103 -19.30 23.22 8.71
CA TRP A 103 -19.79 22.00 8.06
C TRP A 103 -21.25 21.71 8.43
N ILE A 104 -21.63 21.82 9.71
CA ILE A 104 -23.02 21.62 10.14
C ILE A 104 -23.95 22.59 9.39
N ASN A 105 -23.65 23.88 9.42
CA ASN A 105 -24.46 24.93 8.77
C ASN A 105 -24.60 24.68 7.25
N LEU A 106 -23.50 24.33 6.58
CA LEU A 106 -23.50 24.02 5.14
C LEU A 106 -24.36 22.79 4.82
N TYR A 107 -24.26 21.73 5.63
CA TYR A 107 -25.01 20.51 5.39
C TYR A 107 -26.49 20.67 5.69
N GLU A 108 -26.86 21.38 6.75
CA GLU A 108 -28.27 21.70 7.03
C GLU A 108 -28.92 22.41 5.85
N GLU A 109 -28.29 23.49 5.34
CA GLU A 109 -28.79 24.23 4.17
C GLU A 109 -28.95 23.33 2.92
N LYS A 110 -27.90 22.55 2.60
CA LYS A 110 -27.86 21.73 1.38
C LYS A 110 -28.77 20.51 1.45
N LEU A 111 -28.95 19.93 2.63
CA LEU A 111 -29.84 18.80 2.87
C LEU A 111 -31.30 19.25 2.89
N GLU A 112 -31.61 20.42 3.45
CA GLU A 112 -32.93 21.03 3.36
C GLU A 112 -33.31 21.32 1.90
N GLU A 113 -32.40 21.88 1.08
CA GLU A 113 -32.62 22.09 -0.37
C GLU A 113 -32.94 20.75 -1.09
N SER A 114 -32.27 19.67 -0.68
CA SER A 114 -32.36 18.38 -1.35
C SER A 114 -33.60 17.58 -0.94
N PHE A 115 -33.80 17.39 0.36
CA PHE A 115 -34.80 16.49 0.94
C PHE A 115 -36.07 17.21 1.42
N GLY A 116 -36.02 18.54 1.63
CA GLY A 116 -37.06 19.29 2.32
C GLY A 116 -37.10 18.95 3.80
N ASP A 117 -38.28 19.05 4.43
CA ASP A 117 -38.51 18.79 5.86
C ASP A 117 -38.07 17.38 6.33
N ASP A 118 -37.92 16.42 5.41
CA ASP A 118 -37.52 15.04 5.71
C ASP A 118 -36.02 14.90 6.03
N TYR A 119 -35.19 15.93 5.82
CA TYR A 119 -33.73 15.78 5.80
C TYR A 119 -33.14 15.23 7.11
N LEU A 120 -33.64 15.71 8.26
CA LEU A 120 -33.21 15.23 9.58
C LEU A 120 -33.48 13.74 9.75
N SER A 121 -34.65 13.27 9.29
CA SER A 121 -35.02 11.86 9.39
C SER A 121 -34.18 10.98 8.46
N ALA A 122 -33.86 11.48 7.26
CA ALA A 122 -33.05 10.78 6.27
C ALA A 122 -31.59 10.63 6.73
N GLU A 123 -31.03 11.69 7.32
CA GLU A 123 -29.68 11.69 7.88
C GLU A 123 -29.60 10.72 9.07
N ALA A 124 -30.50 10.85 10.05
CA ALA A 124 -30.49 10.00 11.24
C ALA A 124 -30.62 8.51 10.86
N GLU A 125 -31.50 8.20 9.89
CA GLU A 125 -31.64 6.85 9.37
C GLU A 125 -30.34 6.31 8.75
N TYR A 126 -29.62 7.13 7.99
CA TYR A 126 -28.34 6.76 7.40
C TYR A 126 -27.27 6.53 8.47
N SER A 127 -27.09 7.50 9.37
CA SER A 127 -26.11 7.47 10.46
C SER A 127 -26.30 6.29 11.41
N ASP A 128 -27.54 5.92 11.72
CA ASP A 128 -27.84 4.78 12.59
C ASP A 128 -27.60 3.43 11.88
N LYS A 129 -27.84 3.36 10.57
CA LYS A 129 -27.72 2.12 9.79
C LYS A 129 -26.30 1.84 9.33
N ILE A 130 -25.44 2.83 9.14
CA ILE A 130 -24.12 2.61 8.54
C ILE A 130 -23.14 1.92 9.49
N ALA A 131 -22.41 0.95 8.95
CA ALA A 131 -21.27 0.29 9.58
C ALA A 131 -20.12 0.23 8.57
N THR A 132 -18.98 0.85 8.88
CA THR A 132 -17.88 0.98 7.92
C THR A 132 -16.80 -0.05 8.20
N VAL A 133 -16.42 -0.83 7.20
CA VAL A 133 -15.29 -1.77 7.26
C VAL A 133 -14.25 -1.29 6.25
N LEU A 134 -13.25 -0.55 6.73
CA LEU A 134 -12.16 -0.03 5.92
C LEU A 134 -11.04 -1.07 5.87
N ILE A 135 -10.81 -1.61 4.68
CA ILE A 135 -9.81 -2.64 4.41
C ILE A 135 -8.57 -1.99 3.81
N THR A 136 -7.44 -2.14 4.49
CA THR A 136 -6.17 -1.54 4.12
C THR A 136 -5.07 -2.60 4.06
N PRO A 137 -4.84 -3.26 2.91
CA PRO A 137 -4.05 -4.50 2.83
C PRO A 137 -2.63 -4.39 3.39
N LYS A 138 -1.96 -3.24 3.20
CA LYS A 138 -0.57 -2.99 3.64
C LYS A 138 -0.46 -2.03 4.83
N ASN A 139 -1.54 -1.76 5.56
CA ASN A 139 -1.57 -0.78 6.64
C ASN A 139 -2.41 -1.29 7.82
N ALA A 140 -1.89 -1.19 9.04
CA ALA A 140 -2.55 -1.67 10.25
C ALA A 140 -3.65 -0.73 10.78
N ALA A 141 -3.84 0.45 10.19
CA ALA A 141 -4.90 1.38 10.56
C ALA A 141 -6.30 0.79 10.32
N GLY A 142 -6.49 0.11 9.19
CA GLY A 142 -7.72 -0.59 8.82
C GLY A 142 -7.66 -2.10 9.05
N VAL A 143 -8.61 -2.82 8.48
CA VAL A 143 -8.63 -4.28 8.47
C VAL A 143 -7.64 -4.78 7.43
N GLN A 144 -6.60 -5.48 7.88
CA GLN A 144 -5.67 -6.17 6.98
C GLN A 144 -6.26 -7.49 6.54
N ILE A 145 -6.14 -7.81 5.25
CA ILE A 145 -6.55 -9.10 4.70
C ILE A 145 -5.35 -10.03 4.66
N SER A 146 -5.51 -11.24 5.19
CA SER A 146 -4.60 -12.32 4.89
C SER A 146 -4.86 -12.78 3.46
N LEU A 147 -3.86 -12.61 2.60
CA LEU A 147 -3.96 -12.91 1.18
C LEU A 147 -3.65 -14.37 0.84
N THR A 148 -3.57 -15.23 1.84
CA THR A 148 -3.27 -16.65 1.66
C THR A 148 -4.45 -17.36 0.98
N PRO A 149 -4.33 -17.80 -0.29
CA PRO A 149 -5.45 -18.44 -0.96
C PRO A 149 -5.71 -19.84 -0.39
N HIS A 150 -6.98 -20.18 -0.23
CA HIS A 150 -7.44 -21.54 0.07
C HIS A 150 -8.33 -22.07 -1.08
N PHE A 151 -8.34 -23.37 -1.33
CA PHE A 151 -9.18 -23.98 -2.38
C PHE A 151 -10.34 -24.77 -1.75
N GLU A 152 -11.54 -24.18 -1.79
CA GLU A 152 -12.75 -24.80 -1.26
C GLU A 152 -13.49 -25.59 -2.32
N LYS A 153 -13.97 -26.78 -1.92
CA LYS A 153 -14.83 -27.63 -2.72
C LYS A 153 -16.23 -27.01 -2.84
N PRO A 154 -16.76 -26.82 -4.05
CA PRO A 154 -18.13 -26.36 -4.24
C PRO A 154 -19.15 -27.25 -3.52
N LYS A 155 -20.16 -26.67 -2.85
CA LYS A 155 -21.17 -27.43 -2.09
C LYS A 155 -21.91 -28.49 -2.94
N ASN A 156 -22.15 -28.19 -4.22
CA ASN A 156 -22.80 -29.08 -5.18
C ASN A 156 -21.80 -29.69 -6.17
N TYR A 157 -20.53 -29.89 -5.78
CA TYR A 157 -19.46 -30.30 -6.68
C TYR A 157 -19.82 -31.52 -7.54
N SER A 158 -20.36 -32.59 -6.96
CA SER A 158 -20.71 -33.80 -7.72
C SER A 158 -21.74 -33.52 -8.82
N LYS A 159 -22.81 -32.79 -8.49
CA LYS A 159 -23.86 -32.40 -9.43
C LYS A 159 -23.34 -31.44 -10.51
N MET A 160 -22.53 -30.45 -10.13
CA MET A 160 -21.93 -29.50 -11.08
C MET A 160 -20.92 -30.17 -12.02
N MET A 161 -20.19 -31.18 -11.56
CA MET A 161 -19.28 -31.95 -12.40
C MET A 161 -20.01 -32.84 -13.40
N GLU A 162 -21.24 -33.28 -13.10
CA GLU A 162 -22.10 -34.02 -14.04
C GLU A 162 -22.78 -33.08 -15.05
N GLU A 163 -23.32 -31.96 -14.59
CA GLU A 163 -24.12 -31.05 -15.42
C GLU A 163 -23.29 -30.01 -16.20
N SER A 164 -22.16 -29.56 -15.65
CA SER A 164 -21.36 -28.45 -16.20
C SER A 164 -19.89 -28.50 -15.73
N PRO A 165 -19.12 -29.53 -16.11
CA PRO A 165 -17.73 -29.71 -15.66
C PRO A 165 -16.82 -28.54 -16.04
N ASP A 166 -17.00 -27.95 -17.23
CA ASP A 166 -16.17 -26.84 -17.72
C ASP A 166 -16.25 -25.61 -16.82
N ALA A 167 -17.39 -25.33 -16.20
CA ALA A 167 -17.57 -24.20 -15.29
C ALA A 167 -16.75 -24.38 -14.01
N VAL A 168 -16.74 -25.61 -13.47
CA VAL A 168 -15.97 -25.96 -12.26
C VAL A 168 -14.47 -25.91 -12.54
N LEU A 169 -14.05 -26.50 -13.66
CA LEU A 169 -12.64 -26.53 -14.06
C LEU A 169 -12.10 -25.15 -14.38
N SER A 170 -12.85 -24.33 -15.14
CA SER A 170 -12.43 -22.96 -15.48
C SER A 170 -12.30 -22.06 -14.25
N ALA A 171 -13.21 -22.20 -13.27
CA ALA A 171 -13.14 -21.45 -12.02
C ALA A 171 -11.93 -21.85 -11.17
N LEU A 172 -11.61 -23.15 -11.12
CA LEU A 172 -10.43 -23.66 -10.42
C LEU A 172 -9.13 -23.25 -11.12
N ASP A 173 -9.07 -23.36 -12.45
CA ASP A 173 -7.92 -22.94 -13.25
C ASP A 173 -7.61 -21.46 -13.07
N LEU A 174 -8.62 -20.59 -13.09
CA LEU A 174 -8.44 -19.16 -12.82
C LEU A 174 -7.80 -18.94 -11.44
N LYS A 175 -8.27 -19.65 -10.41
CA LYS A 175 -7.74 -19.52 -9.04
C LYS A 175 -6.29 -20.01 -8.93
N ILE A 176 -5.94 -21.07 -9.64
CA ILE A 176 -4.58 -21.58 -9.72
C ILE A 176 -3.67 -20.62 -10.48
N GLN A 177 -4.13 -20.06 -11.60
CA GLN A 177 -3.39 -19.07 -12.37
C GLN A 177 -3.10 -17.81 -11.55
N LEU A 178 -4.06 -17.35 -10.74
CA LEU A 178 -3.86 -16.25 -9.79
C LEU A 178 -2.77 -16.58 -8.75
N LEU A 179 -2.80 -17.79 -8.17
CA LEU A 179 -1.74 -18.26 -7.25
C LEU A 179 -0.37 -18.28 -7.93
N LEU A 180 -0.29 -18.82 -9.15
CA LEU A 180 0.97 -18.91 -9.91
C LEU A 180 1.52 -17.53 -10.27
N SER A 181 0.66 -16.61 -10.70
CA SER A 181 1.02 -15.21 -10.98
C SER A 181 1.66 -14.54 -9.75
N ARG A 182 1.13 -14.80 -8.55
CA ARG A 182 1.64 -14.22 -7.30
C ARG A 182 3.03 -14.69 -6.90
N VAL A 183 3.37 -15.91 -7.26
CA VAL A 183 4.71 -16.46 -6.99
C VAL A 183 5.70 -16.15 -8.12
N GLY A 184 5.36 -15.20 -9.00
CA GLY A 184 6.21 -14.77 -10.12
C GLY A 184 6.19 -15.72 -11.33
N ILE A 185 5.21 -16.62 -11.38
CA ILE A 185 5.07 -17.60 -12.47
C ILE A 185 3.98 -17.11 -13.44
N GLY A 186 4.40 -16.51 -14.55
CA GLY A 186 3.50 -16.14 -15.64
C GLY A 186 2.87 -17.39 -16.28
N THR A 187 1.54 -17.47 -16.29
CA THR A 187 0.77 -18.51 -16.98
C THR A 187 -0.14 -17.90 -18.03
N SER A 188 -0.04 -18.37 -19.27
CA SER A 188 -0.76 -17.81 -20.41
C SER A 188 -1.93 -18.68 -20.91
N SER A 189 -2.15 -19.88 -20.36
CA SER A 189 -3.24 -20.76 -20.77
C SER A 189 -3.64 -21.79 -19.70
N SER A 190 -4.87 -22.33 -19.80
CA SER A 190 -5.32 -23.50 -19.03
C SER A 190 -4.59 -24.80 -19.40
N THR A 191 -3.80 -24.79 -20.47
CA THR A 191 -3.00 -25.93 -20.95
C THR A 191 -1.60 -26.00 -20.34
N ASP A 192 -1.25 -25.08 -19.44
CA ASP A 192 0.03 -25.11 -18.74
C ASP A 192 0.13 -26.34 -17.81
N ASN A 193 1.21 -27.12 -17.94
CA ASN A 193 1.43 -28.32 -17.12
C ASN A 193 1.34 -28.04 -15.60
N ARG A 194 1.72 -26.83 -15.15
CA ARG A 194 1.66 -26.43 -13.74
C ARG A 194 0.21 -26.26 -13.27
N VAL A 195 -0.63 -25.66 -14.11
CA VAL A 195 -2.06 -25.45 -13.84
C VAL A 195 -2.76 -26.81 -13.77
N ILE A 196 -2.53 -27.66 -14.77
CA ILE A 196 -3.10 -29.02 -14.84
C ILE A 196 -2.65 -29.86 -13.63
N TYR A 197 -1.37 -29.78 -13.25
CA TYR A 197 -0.82 -30.52 -12.11
C TYR A 197 -1.49 -30.11 -10.79
N LEU A 198 -1.56 -28.81 -10.49
CA LEU A 198 -2.20 -28.30 -9.27
C LEU A 198 -3.71 -28.59 -9.24
N ASN A 199 -4.39 -28.49 -10.38
CA ASN A 199 -5.81 -28.79 -10.51
C ASN A 199 -6.11 -30.26 -10.12
N ASN A 200 -5.29 -31.20 -10.62
CA ASN A 200 -5.43 -32.62 -10.28
C ASN A 200 -5.17 -32.90 -8.79
N ILE A 201 -4.16 -32.26 -8.17
CA ILE A 201 -3.90 -32.39 -6.73
C ILE A 201 -5.12 -31.92 -5.92
N ILE A 202 -5.60 -30.70 -6.18
CA ILE A 202 -6.70 -30.10 -5.42
C ILE A 202 -7.96 -30.95 -5.54
N ARG A 203 -8.29 -31.42 -6.74
CA ARG A 203 -9.46 -32.29 -6.97
C ARG A 203 -9.29 -33.67 -6.32
N HIS A 204 -8.09 -34.25 -6.33
CA HIS A 204 -7.83 -35.50 -5.64
C HIS A 204 -8.11 -35.36 -4.14
N VAL A 205 -7.61 -34.29 -3.52
CA VAL A 205 -7.83 -34.01 -2.09
C VAL A 205 -9.33 -33.79 -1.79
N TRP A 206 -10.05 -33.09 -2.67
CA TRP A 206 -11.50 -32.87 -2.52
C TRP A 206 -12.34 -34.15 -2.60
N VAL A 207 -11.99 -35.07 -3.49
CA VAL A 207 -12.81 -36.26 -3.79
C VAL A 207 -12.38 -37.45 -2.95
N ASN A 208 -11.08 -37.75 -2.94
CA ASN A 208 -10.55 -39.00 -2.37
C ASN A 208 -10.24 -38.84 -0.88
N GLU A 209 -9.62 -37.71 -0.49
CA GLU A 209 -9.29 -37.43 0.92
C GLU A 209 -10.44 -36.76 1.70
N ARG A 210 -11.55 -36.45 1.02
CA ARG A 210 -12.78 -35.85 1.58
C ARG A 210 -12.55 -34.55 2.36
N LYS A 211 -11.49 -33.81 2.05
CA LYS A 211 -11.25 -32.47 2.62
C LYS A 211 -11.97 -31.42 1.77
N ASN A 212 -12.82 -30.62 2.42
CA ASN A 212 -13.58 -29.58 1.71
C ASN A 212 -12.76 -28.31 1.45
N VAL A 213 -11.61 -28.14 2.11
CA VAL A 213 -10.73 -26.98 1.95
C VAL A 213 -9.29 -27.46 1.83
N VAL A 214 -8.55 -26.93 0.85
CA VAL A 214 -7.12 -27.18 0.67
C VAL A 214 -6.37 -25.88 0.91
N GLY A 215 -5.63 -25.80 2.01
CA GLY A 215 -4.71 -24.71 2.31
C GLY A 215 -3.38 -24.86 1.56
N LEU A 216 -2.55 -23.82 1.59
CA LEU A 216 -1.23 -23.84 0.94
C LEU A 216 -0.26 -24.82 1.61
N ASP A 217 -0.39 -25.04 2.91
CA ASP A 217 0.35 -26.04 3.69
C ASP A 217 0.15 -27.46 3.12
N LEU A 218 -1.11 -27.87 2.99
CA LEU A 218 -1.46 -29.17 2.41
C LEU A 218 -1.11 -29.24 0.92
N LEU A 219 -1.24 -28.13 0.20
CA LEU A 219 -0.87 -28.08 -1.21
C LEU A 219 0.64 -28.26 -1.41
N ILE A 220 1.48 -27.63 -0.59
CA ILE A 220 2.94 -27.79 -0.62
C ILE A 220 3.34 -29.25 -0.35
N GLU A 221 2.76 -29.86 0.69
CA GLU A 221 2.96 -31.28 1.01
C GLU A 221 2.66 -32.16 -0.22
N LYS A 222 1.50 -31.95 -0.85
CA LYS A 222 1.04 -32.75 -2.00
C LYS A 222 1.77 -32.43 -3.31
N ILE A 223 2.43 -31.28 -3.44
CA ILE A 223 3.31 -30.98 -4.58
C ILE A 223 4.61 -31.77 -4.45
N GLN A 224 5.15 -31.85 -3.23
CA GLN A 224 6.38 -32.60 -2.95
C GLN A 224 6.12 -34.11 -3.03
N ASP A 225 4.99 -34.57 -2.49
CA ASP A 225 4.55 -35.97 -2.52
C ASP A 225 3.16 -36.11 -3.17
N PRO A 226 3.08 -36.22 -4.51
CA PRO A 226 1.81 -36.25 -5.23
C PRO A 226 1.02 -37.54 -4.98
N PRO A 227 -0.31 -37.46 -4.76
CA PRO A 227 -1.14 -38.61 -4.38
C PRO A 227 -1.53 -39.54 -5.55
N PHE A 228 -0.84 -39.46 -6.69
CA PHE A 228 -1.10 -40.26 -7.89
C PHE A 228 0.21 -40.54 -8.63
N GLU A 229 0.28 -41.59 -9.44
CA GLU A 229 1.51 -41.95 -10.18
C GLU A 229 1.55 -41.38 -11.60
N LYS A 230 0.38 -41.02 -12.16
CA LYS A 230 0.21 -40.60 -13.56
C LYS A 230 -0.82 -39.48 -13.68
N ILE A 231 -0.62 -38.58 -14.65
CA ILE A 231 -1.62 -37.64 -15.14
C ILE A 231 -1.96 -38.00 -16.58
N GLY A 232 -3.23 -38.35 -16.83
CA GLY A 232 -3.61 -38.96 -18.09
C GLY A 232 -2.83 -40.25 -18.33
N SER A 233 -2.12 -40.33 -19.46
CA SER A 233 -1.27 -41.47 -19.82
C SER A 233 0.20 -41.34 -19.41
N LEU A 234 0.62 -40.17 -18.90
CA LEU A 234 2.02 -39.87 -18.59
C LEU A 234 2.32 -40.06 -17.11
N ALA A 235 3.47 -40.66 -16.79
CA ALA A 235 4.01 -40.67 -15.42
C ALA A 235 4.32 -39.24 -14.96
N ILE A 236 4.13 -38.95 -13.67
CA ILE A 236 4.34 -37.60 -13.12
C ILE A 236 5.70 -37.03 -13.49
N ASP A 237 6.77 -37.79 -13.30
CA ASP A 237 8.13 -37.31 -13.56
C ASP A 237 8.38 -36.90 -15.01
N LYS A 238 7.61 -37.48 -15.94
CA LYS A 238 7.62 -37.12 -17.37
C LYS A 238 6.71 -35.93 -17.67
N PHE A 239 5.67 -35.70 -16.87
CA PHE A 239 4.73 -34.59 -17.03
C PHE A 239 5.27 -33.28 -16.43
N ILE A 240 5.84 -33.36 -15.22
CA ILE A 240 6.52 -32.28 -14.51
C ILE A 240 7.71 -32.86 -13.72
N SER A 241 8.92 -32.36 -13.97
CA SER A 241 10.13 -32.88 -13.32
C SER A 241 10.14 -32.58 -11.83
N ASP A 242 10.81 -33.42 -11.03
CA ASP A 242 10.97 -33.23 -9.58
C ASP A 242 11.56 -31.86 -9.23
N THR A 243 12.57 -31.40 -9.98
CA THR A 243 13.16 -30.07 -9.79
C THR A 243 12.14 -28.93 -9.92
N LYS A 244 11.21 -29.04 -10.89
CA LYS A 244 10.13 -28.05 -11.09
C LYS A 244 9.06 -28.15 -9.99
N ARG A 245 8.79 -29.34 -9.47
CA ARG A 245 7.89 -29.54 -8.32
C ARG A 245 8.46 -28.89 -7.06
N GLN A 246 9.74 -29.11 -6.77
CA GLN A 246 10.45 -28.49 -5.65
C GLN A 246 10.58 -26.97 -5.80
N GLU A 247 10.76 -26.46 -7.01
CA GLU A 247 10.71 -25.01 -7.30
C GLU A 247 9.31 -24.43 -7.03
N LEU A 248 8.25 -25.09 -7.50
CA LEU A 248 6.87 -24.69 -7.27
C LEU A 248 6.52 -24.66 -5.78
N ALA A 249 6.89 -25.71 -5.03
CA ALA A 249 6.70 -25.79 -3.59
C ALA A 249 7.44 -24.66 -2.84
N ARG A 250 8.70 -24.38 -3.20
CA ARG A 250 9.48 -23.28 -2.61
C ARG A 250 8.87 -21.92 -2.90
N ASN A 251 8.41 -21.69 -4.13
CA ASN A 251 7.81 -20.43 -4.54
C ASN A 251 6.47 -20.17 -3.82
N ILE A 252 5.64 -21.21 -3.65
CA ILE A 252 4.40 -21.12 -2.84
C ILE A 252 4.72 -20.94 -1.35
N ASN A 253 5.75 -21.61 -0.83
CA ASN A 253 6.18 -21.43 0.55
C ASN A 253 6.71 -20.00 0.82
N ALA A 254 7.41 -19.39 -0.14
CA ALA A 254 7.85 -18.00 -0.03
C ALA A 254 6.67 -17.02 0.08
N LEU A 255 5.53 -17.32 -0.57
CA LEU A 255 4.29 -16.56 -0.42
C LEU A 255 3.71 -16.68 0.99
N MET A 256 3.74 -17.88 1.58
CA MET A 256 3.30 -18.12 2.97
C MET A 256 4.12 -17.33 3.99
N VAL A 257 5.45 -17.30 3.84
CA VAL A 257 6.36 -16.58 4.74
C VAL A 257 6.19 -15.06 4.63
N ARG A 258 5.83 -14.55 3.45
CA ARG A 258 5.57 -13.12 3.19
C ARG A 258 4.14 -12.68 3.51
N ALA A 259 3.26 -13.61 3.88
CA ALA A 259 1.86 -13.29 4.16
C ALA A 259 1.77 -12.44 5.45
N VAL A 260 1.14 -11.28 5.34
CA VAL A 260 0.85 -10.43 6.49
C VAL A 260 -0.28 -11.09 7.29
N PRO A 261 -0.17 -11.21 8.63
CA PRO A 261 -1.28 -11.64 9.47
C PRO A 261 -2.49 -10.75 9.21
N GLY A 262 -3.64 -11.35 8.90
CA GLY A 262 -4.84 -10.59 8.57
C GLY A 262 -6.07 -11.47 8.59
N VAL A 263 -7.23 -10.83 8.43
CA VAL A 263 -8.51 -11.52 8.38
C VAL A 263 -8.68 -12.15 7.00
N GLU A 264 -9.21 -13.37 6.98
CA GLU A 264 -9.55 -14.05 5.75
C GLU A 264 -10.58 -13.25 4.94
N LEU A 265 -10.36 -13.12 3.62
CA LEU A 265 -11.28 -12.45 2.71
C LEU A 265 -12.53 -13.32 2.50
N ASP A 266 -13.49 -13.21 3.42
CA ASP A 266 -14.78 -13.90 3.37
C ASP A 266 -15.92 -12.89 3.58
N PHE A 267 -16.68 -12.61 2.53
CA PHE A 267 -17.79 -11.65 2.60
C PHE A 267 -18.93 -12.09 3.53
N ASN A 268 -19.09 -13.38 3.84
CA ASN A 268 -20.05 -13.79 4.88
C ASN A 268 -19.62 -13.29 6.26
N LYS A 269 -18.32 -13.40 6.56
CA LYS A 269 -17.76 -12.91 7.83
C LYS A 269 -17.79 -11.39 7.85
N LEU A 270 -17.30 -10.73 6.81
CA LEU A 270 -17.23 -9.26 6.73
C LEU A 270 -18.62 -8.61 6.79
N ILE A 271 -19.60 -9.11 6.04
CA ILE A 271 -20.99 -8.61 6.14
C ILE A 271 -21.61 -8.98 7.49
N GLY A 272 -21.26 -10.15 8.02
CA GLY A 272 -21.71 -10.64 9.32
C GLY A 272 -21.27 -9.76 10.51
N LEU A 273 -20.15 -9.04 10.40
CA LEU A 273 -19.68 -8.12 11.45
C LEU A 273 -20.72 -7.04 11.75
N ALA A 274 -21.21 -6.35 10.72
CA ALA A 274 -22.22 -5.30 10.86
C ALA A 274 -23.62 -5.85 11.16
N THR A 275 -23.95 -7.03 10.63
CA THR A 275 -25.27 -7.64 10.81
C THR A 275 -25.55 -7.97 12.28
N LYS A 276 -24.51 -8.28 13.08
CA LYS A 276 -24.64 -8.51 14.53
C LYS A 276 -25.12 -7.28 15.30
N GLU A 277 -24.77 -6.09 14.83
CA GLU A 277 -25.18 -4.80 15.41
C GLU A 277 -26.47 -4.25 14.78
N LYS A 278 -27.15 -5.05 13.94
CA LYS A 278 -28.30 -4.61 13.11
C LYS A 278 -27.98 -3.44 12.17
N LYS A 279 -26.69 -3.27 11.83
CA LYS A 279 -26.21 -2.27 10.89
C LYS A 279 -25.97 -2.87 9.51
N THR A 280 -25.88 -1.99 8.52
CA THR A 280 -25.64 -2.31 7.12
C THR A 280 -24.19 -1.97 6.77
N PRO A 281 -23.39 -2.96 6.35
CA PRO A 281 -21.98 -2.74 6.11
C PRO A 281 -21.73 -2.04 4.77
N ILE A 282 -20.85 -1.03 4.80
CA ILE A 282 -20.05 -0.60 3.65
C ILE A 282 -18.62 -1.11 3.83
N ILE A 283 -18.19 -1.99 2.93
CA ILE A 283 -16.85 -2.59 2.94
C ILE A 283 -16.02 -1.86 1.89
N VAL A 284 -15.06 -1.03 2.31
CA VAL A 284 -14.24 -0.21 1.42
C VAL A 284 -12.83 -0.77 1.33
N PHE A 285 -12.41 -1.14 0.13
CA PHE A 285 -11.04 -1.56 -0.17
C PHE A 285 -10.22 -0.35 -0.64
N ASP A 286 -9.37 0.18 0.24
CA ASP A 286 -8.45 1.27 -0.08
C ASP A 286 -7.20 0.72 -0.76
N LEU A 287 -7.02 1.05 -2.05
CA LEU A 287 -5.92 0.55 -2.86
C LEU A 287 -4.75 1.55 -3.01
N ARG A 288 -4.77 2.70 -2.32
CA ARG A 288 -3.75 3.76 -2.49
C ARG A 288 -2.34 3.29 -2.13
N LYS A 289 -2.22 2.37 -1.18
CA LYS A 289 -0.91 1.85 -0.69
C LYS A 289 -0.34 0.73 -1.55
N ILE A 290 -1.06 0.26 -2.57
CA ILE A 290 -0.55 -0.70 -3.55
C ILE A 290 -0.03 0.09 -4.74
N THR A 291 1.29 0.28 -4.81
CA THR A 291 1.97 1.08 -5.84
C THR A 291 2.17 0.31 -7.15
N ASP A 292 2.34 -1.01 -7.08
CA ASP A 292 2.55 -1.86 -8.25
C ASP A 292 1.21 -2.13 -8.96
N SER A 293 1.14 -1.83 -10.25
CA SER A 293 -0.08 -1.94 -11.05
C SER A 293 -0.53 -3.38 -11.25
N ASP A 294 0.40 -4.34 -11.37
CA ASP A 294 0.08 -5.75 -11.55
C ASP A 294 -0.40 -6.38 -10.24
N GLU A 295 0.22 -6.00 -9.12
CA GLU A 295 -0.25 -6.33 -7.78
C GLU A 295 -1.65 -5.78 -7.53
N LYS A 296 -1.91 -4.52 -7.92
CA LYS A 296 -3.23 -3.88 -7.79
C LYS A 296 -4.30 -4.60 -8.61
N ASN A 297 -3.99 -4.95 -9.86
CA ASN A 297 -4.90 -5.71 -10.74
C ASN A 297 -5.19 -7.12 -10.22
N THR A 298 -4.16 -7.81 -9.71
CA THR A 298 -4.30 -9.15 -9.13
C THR A 298 -5.14 -9.10 -7.85
N PHE A 299 -4.89 -8.12 -6.98
CA PHE A 299 -5.67 -7.94 -5.75
C PHE A 299 -7.14 -7.65 -6.04
N VAL A 300 -7.42 -6.78 -7.01
CA VAL A 300 -8.80 -6.51 -7.46
C VAL A 300 -9.46 -7.78 -8.03
N ALA A 301 -8.76 -8.56 -8.85
CA ALA A 301 -9.30 -9.81 -9.40
C ALA A 301 -9.72 -10.80 -8.29
N GLU A 302 -8.99 -10.85 -7.18
CA GLU A 302 -9.33 -11.70 -6.05
C GLU A 302 -10.55 -11.22 -5.27
N ILE A 303 -10.65 -9.92 -5.04
CA ILE A 303 -11.86 -9.33 -4.44
C ILE A 303 -13.07 -9.72 -5.29
N LEU A 304 -12.99 -9.50 -6.60
CA LEU A 304 -14.08 -9.81 -7.53
C LEU A 304 -14.39 -11.32 -7.57
N GLY A 305 -13.37 -12.16 -7.54
CA GLY A 305 -13.50 -13.62 -7.49
C GLY A 305 -14.17 -14.11 -6.19
N GLU A 306 -13.87 -13.48 -5.05
CA GLU A 306 -14.54 -13.76 -3.78
C GLU A 306 -15.98 -13.25 -3.78
N VAL A 307 -16.24 -12.05 -4.30
CA VAL A 307 -17.61 -11.51 -4.45
C VAL A 307 -18.44 -12.46 -5.31
N GLN A 308 -17.86 -12.97 -6.40
CA GLN A 308 -18.47 -13.99 -7.23
C GLN A 308 -18.76 -15.26 -6.42
N ARG A 309 -17.78 -15.85 -5.72
CA ARG A 309 -18.04 -17.05 -4.93
C ARG A 309 -19.16 -16.84 -3.90
N TRP A 310 -19.11 -15.73 -3.19
CA TRP A 310 -20.12 -15.34 -2.21
C TRP A 310 -21.51 -15.24 -2.84
N ALA A 311 -21.66 -14.50 -3.94
CA ALA A 311 -22.95 -14.27 -4.59
C ALA A 311 -23.58 -15.58 -5.08
N TRP A 312 -22.81 -16.46 -5.71
CA TRP A 312 -23.31 -17.76 -6.18
C TRP A 312 -23.64 -18.72 -5.05
N SER A 313 -22.94 -18.65 -3.91
CA SER A 313 -23.24 -19.48 -2.74
C SER A 313 -24.62 -19.20 -2.13
N LYS A 314 -25.21 -18.04 -2.39
CA LYS A 314 -26.52 -17.61 -1.86
C LYS A 314 -27.71 -18.03 -2.74
N GLY A 315 -27.46 -18.66 -3.90
CA GLY A 315 -28.49 -19.06 -4.86
C GLY A 315 -29.15 -17.89 -5.59
N GLY A 316 -30.07 -18.18 -6.51
CA GLY A 316 -30.71 -17.15 -7.35
C GLY A 316 -31.74 -16.28 -6.60
N THR A 317 -31.90 -15.02 -7.01
CA THR A 317 -32.93 -14.12 -6.49
C THR A 317 -33.31 -13.02 -7.48
N SER A 318 -34.52 -12.48 -7.34
CA SER A 318 -35.01 -11.31 -8.09
C SER A 318 -34.88 -9.99 -7.31
N ARG A 319 -34.32 -10.02 -6.09
CA ARG A 319 -34.09 -8.83 -5.25
C ARG A 319 -32.62 -8.45 -5.21
N LEU A 320 -32.34 -7.16 -5.03
CA LEU A 320 -30.98 -6.69 -4.81
C LEU A 320 -30.51 -7.11 -3.41
N ARG A 321 -29.38 -7.84 -3.35
CA ARG A 321 -28.76 -8.34 -2.11
C ARG A 321 -27.53 -7.54 -1.71
N ALA A 322 -26.78 -7.05 -2.68
CA ALA A 322 -25.61 -6.22 -2.45
C ALA A 322 -25.28 -5.42 -3.71
N ILE A 323 -24.53 -4.35 -3.52
CA ILE A 323 -23.93 -3.57 -4.61
C ILE A 323 -22.41 -3.71 -4.55
N ILE A 324 -21.79 -4.02 -5.67
CA ILE A 324 -20.37 -3.74 -5.86
C ILE A 324 -20.21 -2.37 -6.50
N TYR A 325 -19.56 -1.46 -5.80
CA TYR A 325 -19.23 -0.13 -6.29
C TYR A 325 -17.74 -0.09 -6.63
N PHE A 326 -17.43 0.30 -7.87
CA PHE A 326 -16.06 0.49 -8.30
C PHE A 326 -15.87 1.96 -8.68
N ASP A 327 -15.11 2.71 -7.88
CA ASP A 327 -14.72 4.06 -8.24
C ASP A 327 -13.46 4.04 -9.11
N GLU A 328 -13.48 4.77 -10.22
CA GLU A 328 -12.39 4.84 -11.21
C GLU A 328 -11.92 3.47 -11.75
N LEU A 329 -12.61 3.00 -12.80
CA LEU A 329 -12.25 1.77 -13.52
C LEU A 329 -10.98 1.85 -14.40
N TYR A 330 -10.39 3.04 -14.57
CA TYR A 330 -9.23 3.21 -15.43
C TYR A 330 -8.08 2.25 -15.04
N GLY A 331 -7.57 1.50 -16.03
CA GLY A 331 -6.51 0.50 -15.85
C GLY A 331 -6.99 -0.91 -15.43
N PHE A 332 -8.23 -1.06 -14.94
CA PHE A 332 -8.78 -2.35 -14.51
C PHE A 332 -9.65 -3.05 -15.56
N MET A 333 -10.19 -2.29 -16.53
CA MET A 333 -10.96 -2.84 -17.64
C MET A 333 -10.55 -2.22 -18.99
N PRO A 334 -9.26 -2.27 -19.38
CA PRO A 334 -8.76 -1.57 -20.56
C PRO A 334 -9.38 -2.08 -21.86
N ALA A 335 -9.58 -1.20 -22.83
CA ALA A 335 -9.98 -1.55 -24.19
C ALA A 335 -8.87 -2.32 -24.94
N GLY A 336 -9.25 -3.13 -25.94
CA GLY A 336 -8.31 -3.88 -26.79
C GLY A 336 -7.95 -5.28 -26.27
N SER A 337 -6.80 -5.80 -26.71
CA SER A 337 -6.32 -7.16 -26.43
C SER A 337 -5.68 -7.33 -25.05
N LEU A 338 -5.36 -6.24 -24.34
CA LEU A 338 -4.93 -6.33 -22.96
C LEU A 338 -6.06 -6.93 -22.11
N SER A 339 -5.72 -7.97 -21.35
CA SER A 339 -6.66 -8.70 -20.51
C SER A 339 -6.10 -8.91 -19.10
N PRO A 340 -5.94 -7.84 -18.31
CA PRO A 340 -5.51 -8.00 -16.92
C PRO A 340 -6.51 -8.89 -16.15
N PRO A 341 -6.08 -9.57 -15.08
CA PRO A 341 -6.94 -10.47 -14.32
C PRO A 341 -8.26 -9.83 -13.83
N SER A 342 -8.21 -8.55 -13.46
CA SER A 342 -9.34 -7.71 -13.04
C SER A 342 -10.42 -7.60 -14.13
N LYS A 343 -10.02 -7.40 -15.39
CA LYS A 343 -10.94 -7.28 -16.54
C LYS A 343 -11.75 -8.56 -16.75
N THR A 344 -11.11 -9.71 -16.70
CA THR A 344 -11.78 -11.01 -16.86
C THR A 344 -12.84 -11.21 -15.78
N ALA A 345 -12.50 -10.92 -14.51
CA ALA A 345 -13.41 -11.04 -13.39
C ALA A 345 -14.61 -10.06 -13.49
N LEU A 346 -14.36 -8.80 -13.85
CA LEU A 346 -15.42 -7.79 -14.06
C LEU A 346 -16.41 -8.21 -15.15
N LEU A 347 -15.92 -8.69 -16.30
CA LEU A 347 -16.76 -9.13 -17.40
C LEU A 347 -17.65 -10.33 -17.04
N ILE A 348 -17.16 -11.24 -16.18
CA ILE A 348 -17.95 -12.36 -15.67
C ILE A 348 -19.07 -11.85 -14.77
N LEU A 349 -18.76 -10.94 -13.84
CA LEU A 349 -19.77 -10.35 -12.96
C LEU A 349 -20.85 -9.60 -13.76
N LEU A 350 -20.47 -8.74 -14.71
CA LEU A 350 -21.44 -7.99 -15.53
C LEU A 350 -22.38 -8.88 -16.35
N LYS A 351 -21.97 -10.11 -16.68
CA LYS A 351 -22.80 -11.06 -17.42
C LYS A 351 -23.72 -11.89 -16.52
N GLN A 352 -23.27 -12.23 -15.30
CA GLN A 352 -23.86 -13.31 -14.51
C GLN A 352 -24.36 -12.88 -13.13
N ALA A 353 -23.88 -11.75 -12.58
CA ALA A 353 -24.18 -11.30 -11.21
C ALA A 353 -25.67 -11.00 -10.98
N ARG A 354 -26.40 -10.56 -12.02
CA ARG A 354 -27.84 -10.29 -11.96
C ARG A 354 -28.63 -11.45 -11.35
N ALA A 355 -28.34 -12.68 -11.76
CA ALA A 355 -29.07 -13.86 -11.30
C ALA A 355 -28.89 -14.13 -9.80
N ALA A 356 -27.77 -13.70 -9.23
CA ALA A 356 -27.44 -13.86 -7.82
C ALA A 356 -27.92 -12.71 -6.93
N GLY A 357 -28.56 -11.67 -7.51
CA GLY A 357 -29.00 -10.49 -6.79
C GLY A 357 -27.89 -9.45 -6.55
N LEU A 358 -26.80 -9.47 -7.32
CA LEU A 358 -25.67 -8.55 -7.17
C LEU A 358 -25.71 -7.48 -8.28
N GLY A 359 -25.81 -6.21 -7.88
CA GLY A 359 -25.73 -5.06 -8.78
C GLY A 359 -24.31 -4.49 -8.84
N CYS A 360 -23.89 -3.97 -9.99
CA CYS A 360 -22.57 -3.34 -10.17
C CYS A 360 -22.75 -1.86 -10.47
N VAL A 361 -22.14 -0.98 -9.70
CA VAL A 361 -22.07 0.45 -9.96
C VAL A 361 -20.64 0.78 -10.37
N LEU A 362 -20.47 1.16 -11.62
CA LEU A 362 -19.18 1.34 -12.26
C LEU A 362 -18.97 2.80 -12.62
N ALA A 363 -17.94 3.41 -12.05
CA ALA A 363 -17.63 4.82 -12.27
C ALA A 363 -16.27 5.00 -12.96
N THR A 364 -16.18 5.90 -13.94
CA THR A 364 -14.90 6.27 -14.57
C THR A 364 -14.90 7.72 -15.03
N GLN A 365 -13.73 8.35 -14.96
CA GLN A 365 -13.50 9.66 -15.59
C GLN A 365 -13.06 9.53 -17.05
N ASN A 366 -12.50 8.37 -17.42
CA ASN A 366 -11.96 8.06 -18.74
C ASN A 366 -12.82 6.98 -19.40
N PRO A 367 -14.03 7.30 -19.91
CA PRO A 367 -14.88 6.32 -20.57
C PRO A 367 -14.23 5.77 -21.83
N GLY A 368 -13.31 6.52 -22.44
CA GLY A 368 -12.67 6.13 -23.68
C GLY A 368 -11.77 4.88 -23.58
N ASP A 369 -11.31 4.53 -22.38
CA ASP A 369 -10.34 3.45 -22.20
C ASP A 369 -10.97 2.18 -21.63
N LEU A 370 -12.31 2.10 -21.54
CA LEU A 370 -13.04 0.92 -21.08
C LEU A 370 -13.36 -0.08 -22.21
N ASP A 371 -13.33 -1.38 -21.90
CA ASP A 371 -13.82 -2.43 -22.81
C ASP A 371 -15.35 -2.32 -22.99
N TYR A 372 -15.76 -1.89 -24.18
CA TYR A 372 -17.16 -1.68 -24.56
C TYR A 372 -18.03 -2.95 -24.50
N ARG A 373 -17.43 -4.15 -24.55
CA ARG A 373 -18.17 -5.43 -24.42
C ARG A 373 -18.76 -5.62 -23.03
N GLY A 374 -18.18 -5.01 -22.00
CA GLY A 374 -18.74 -5.03 -20.64
C GLY A 374 -19.93 -4.09 -20.52
N LEU A 375 -19.83 -2.91 -21.15
CA LEU A 375 -20.83 -1.84 -21.05
C LEU A 375 -22.18 -2.20 -21.67
N SER A 376 -22.22 -3.08 -22.67
CA SER A 376 -23.49 -3.51 -23.29
C SER A 376 -24.42 -4.29 -22.36
N ASN A 377 -23.91 -4.82 -21.24
CA ASN A 377 -24.72 -5.52 -20.23
C ASN A 377 -25.29 -4.57 -19.16
N ILE A 378 -25.00 -3.27 -19.26
CA ILE A 378 -25.42 -2.25 -18.30
C ILE A 378 -26.67 -1.56 -18.84
N ALA A 379 -27.76 -1.61 -18.06
CA ALA A 379 -29.02 -0.97 -18.45
C ALA A 379 -29.11 0.49 -17.99
N THR A 380 -28.60 0.81 -16.80
CA THR A 380 -28.71 2.16 -16.24
C THR A 380 -27.45 2.97 -16.54
N TRP A 381 -27.61 4.12 -17.16
CA TRP A 381 -26.52 5.03 -17.52
C TRP A 381 -26.75 6.40 -16.90
N VAL A 382 -25.74 6.92 -16.20
CA VAL A 382 -25.75 8.26 -15.60
C VAL A 382 -24.58 9.03 -16.19
N LEU A 383 -24.89 9.94 -17.11
CA LEU A 383 -23.91 10.65 -17.94
C LEU A 383 -23.78 12.09 -17.46
N GLY A 384 -22.61 12.43 -16.93
CA GLY A 384 -22.21 13.79 -16.61
C GLY A 384 -21.52 14.46 -17.77
N ARG A 385 -21.01 15.68 -17.53
CA ARG A 385 -20.27 16.44 -18.55
C ARG A 385 -19.03 15.69 -19.04
N LEU A 386 -18.90 15.54 -20.35
CA LEU A 386 -17.70 15.03 -21.04
C LEU A 386 -17.05 16.15 -21.86
N ALA A 387 -15.73 16.32 -21.74
CA ALA A 387 -15.02 17.44 -22.35
C ALA A 387 -14.55 17.17 -23.78
N THR A 388 -14.13 15.94 -24.09
CA THR A 388 -13.49 15.62 -25.38
C THR A 388 -14.47 15.00 -26.38
N ASN A 389 -14.28 15.29 -27.67
CA ASN A 389 -15.05 14.67 -28.76
C ASN A 389 -14.86 13.14 -28.79
N GLN A 390 -13.66 12.68 -28.44
CA GLN A 390 -13.29 11.26 -28.50
C GLN A 390 -14.01 10.45 -27.42
N ASP A 391 -14.11 10.99 -26.19
CA ASP A 391 -14.87 10.35 -25.11
C ASP A 391 -16.35 10.27 -25.46
N ILE A 392 -16.92 11.35 -26.00
CA ILE A 392 -18.32 11.39 -26.44
C ILE A 392 -18.57 10.33 -27.52
N ALA A 393 -17.73 10.26 -28.56
CA ALA A 393 -17.89 9.29 -29.65
C ALA A 393 -17.83 7.84 -29.16
N LYS A 394 -16.95 7.53 -28.19
CA LYS A 394 -16.85 6.18 -27.62
C LYS A 394 -18.05 5.84 -26.75
N VAL A 395 -18.53 6.77 -25.93
CA VAL A 395 -19.78 6.60 -25.17
C VAL A 395 -20.97 6.41 -26.12
N GLN A 396 -21.01 7.14 -27.24
CA GLN A 396 -22.04 6.95 -28.26
C GLN A 396 -22.05 5.53 -28.80
N GLY A 397 -20.88 4.97 -29.13
CA GLY A 397 -20.75 3.61 -29.65
C GLY A 397 -21.24 2.53 -28.67
N ALA A 398 -21.09 2.75 -27.36
CA ALA A 398 -21.53 1.80 -26.34
C ALA A 398 -23.00 1.96 -25.93
N LEU A 399 -23.49 3.21 -25.85
CA LEU A 399 -24.86 3.51 -25.43
C LEU A 399 -25.88 3.30 -26.54
N LYS A 400 -25.52 3.60 -27.80
CA LYS A 400 -26.45 3.52 -28.94
C LYS A 400 -27.14 2.15 -29.08
N PRO A 401 -26.43 1.01 -29.03
CA PRO A 401 -27.08 -0.31 -29.10
C PRO A 401 -28.05 -0.57 -27.94
N VAL A 402 -27.74 -0.07 -26.75
CA VAL A 402 -28.60 -0.21 -25.55
C VAL A 402 -29.82 0.72 -25.64
N PHE A 403 -29.66 1.89 -26.25
CA PHE A 403 -30.72 2.87 -26.47
C PHE A 403 -31.72 2.39 -27.54
N GLU A 404 -31.22 1.96 -28.69
CA GLU A 404 -32.03 1.39 -29.78
C GLU A 404 -32.70 0.07 -29.36
N GLY A 405 -31.98 -0.79 -28.63
CA GLY A 405 -32.53 -2.03 -28.09
C GLY A 405 -33.63 -1.80 -27.03
N GLY A 406 -33.66 -0.63 -26.40
CA GLY A 406 -34.72 -0.17 -25.49
C GLY A 406 -35.92 0.47 -26.20
N GLY A 407 -35.91 0.57 -27.53
CA GLY A 407 -36.98 1.18 -28.33
C GLY A 407 -36.81 2.68 -28.62
N GLY A 408 -35.66 3.28 -28.29
CA GLY A 408 -35.36 4.67 -28.58
C GLY A 408 -34.98 4.92 -30.05
N THR A 409 -35.30 6.11 -30.56
CA THR A 409 -35.02 6.50 -31.94
C THR A 409 -33.64 7.16 -32.11
N GLU A 410 -33.09 7.11 -33.32
CA GLU A 410 -31.81 7.76 -33.65
C GLU A 410 -31.85 9.29 -33.46
N GLU A 411 -33.03 9.91 -33.63
CA GLU A 411 -33.21 11.34 -33.44
C GLU A 411 -33.19 11.74 -31.96
N GLU A 412 -33.88 10.97 -31.11
CA GLU A 412 -33.84 11.12 -29.65
C GLU A 412 -32.42 10.91 -29.13
N PHE A 413 -31.71 9.90 -29.65
CA PHE A 413 -30.32 9.63 -29.28
C PHE A 413 -29.39 10.80 -29.65
N ARG A 414 -29.53 11.37 -30.85
CA ARG A 414 -28.77 12.56 -31.25
C ARG A 414 -29.05 13.76 -30.36
N SER A 415 -30.31 13.99 -30.00
CA SER A 415 -30.73 15.06 -29.09
C SER A 415 -30.12 14.89 -27.70
N LEU A 416 -30.15 13.66 -27.16
CA LEU A 416 -29.54 13.28 -25.88
C LEU A 416 -28.04 13.62 -25.84
N MET A 417 -27.30 13.12 -26.83
CA MET A 417 -25.84 13.25 -26.87
C MET A 417 -25.40 14.68 -27.15
N GLY A 418 -26.22 15.49 -27.84
CA GLY A 418 -26.00 16.92 -28.02
C GLY A 418 -25.99 17.72 -26.72
N LYS A 419 -26.71 17.27 -25.69
CA LYS A 419 -26.83 17.97 -24.39
C LYS A 419 -25.69 17.70 -23.41
N ILE A 420 -24.96 16.58 -23.56
CA ILE A 420 -23.89 16.15 -22.62
C ILE A 420 -22.84 17.23 -22.37
N ARG A 421 -22.49 17.97 -23.42
CA ARG A 421 -21.44 18.98 -23.38
C ARG A 421 -21.83 20.23 -22.57
N ALA A 422 -23.13 20.51 -22.51
CA ALA A 422 -23.70 21.68 -21.84
C ALA A 422 -24.08 21.41 -20.38
N LEU A 423 -23.94 20.16 -19.90
CA LEU A 423 -24.23 19.80 -18.51
C LEU A 423 -23.35 20.58 -17.54
N LYS A 424 -23.97 21.14 -16.50
CA LYS A 424 -23.28 21.75 -15.36
C LYS A 424 -22.81 20.65 -14.39
N PRO A 425 -21.79 20.91 -13.56
CA PRO A 425 -21.44 20.01 -12.45
C PRO A 425 -22.68 19.68 -11.59
N GLY A 426 -22.86 18.40 -11.25
CA GLY A 426 -24.03 17.93 -10.49
C GLY A 426 -25.28 17.65 -11.32
N ASN A 427 -25.29 18.00 -12.62
CA ASN A 427 -26.36 17.66 -13.55
C ASN A 427 -25.95 16.50 -14.45
N PHE A 428 -26.84 15.53 -14.57
CA PHE A 428 -26.63 14.27 -15.29
C PHE A 428 -27.80 13.99 -16.23
N ILE A 429 -27.51 13.24 -17.29
CA ILE A 429 -28.52 12.54 -18.07
C ILE A 429 -28.60 11.12 -17.52
N ALA A 430 -29.72 10.76 -16.91
CA ALA A 430 -30.01 9.40 -16.49
C ALA A 430 -30.83 8.69 -17.58
N TYR A 431 -30.36 7.53 -18.02
CA TYR A 431 -31.07 6.67 -18.97
C TYR A 431 -31.24 5.27 -18.40
N ASN A 432 -32.43 4.70 -18.54
CA ASN A 432 -32.70 3.29 -18.34
C ASN A 432 -33.81 2.84 -19.31
N PRO A 433 -33.70 1.67 -19.97
CA PRO A 433 -34.73 1.18 -20.90
C PRO A 433 -36.16 1.15 -20.35
N LEU A 434 -36.33 0.96 -19.03
CA LEU A 434 -37.64 0.89 -18.37
C LEU A 434 -38.15 2.25 -17.88
N TYR A 435 -37.24 3.18 -17.57
CA TYR A 435 -37.59 4.49 -16.97
C TYR A 435 -37.42 5.65 -17.95
N GLY A 436 -36.86 5.40 -19.14
CA GLY A 436 -36.63 6.40 -20.17
C GLY A 436 -35.41 7.27 -19.88
N VAL A 437 -35.45 8.49 -20.41
CA VAL A 437 -34.40 9.51 -20.30
C VAL A 437 -34.88 10.60 -19.35
N ASN A 438 -34.06 10.92 -18.34
CA ASN A 438 -34.34 11.96 -17.37
C ASN A 438 -33.13 12.87 -17.16
N MET A 439 -33.39 14.17 -16.98
CA MET A 439 -32.40 15.14 -16.54
C MET A 439 -32.37 15.12 -15.01
N LEU A 440 -31.23 14.77 -14.43
CA LEU A 440 -31.05 14.59 -13.00
C LEU A 440 -30.13 15.69 -12.43
N LYS A 441 -30.64 16.51 -11.52
CA LYS A 441 -29.81 17.30 -10.60
C LYS A 441 -29.60 16.47 -9.33
N THR A 442 -28.38 16.00 -9.10
CA THR A 442 -28.04 15.12 -7.98
C THR A 442 -28.30 15.81 -6.63
N ARG A 443 -28.84 15.07 -5.66
CA ARG A 443 -29.01 15.56 -4.28
C ARG A 443 -27.67 15.71 -3.55
N TRP A 444 -27.66 16.49 -2.46
CA TRP A 444 -26.51 16.52 -1.54
C TRP A 444 -26.41 15.22 -0.72
N LEU A 445 -25.23 14.99 -0.13
CA LEU A 445 -24.87 13.77 0.58
C LEU A 445 -25.31 13.83 2.05
N LEU A 446 -25.75 12.68 2.57
CA LEU A 446 -26.04 12.47 4.00
C LEU A 446 -24.76 12.23 4.81
N SER A 447 -23.67 11.87 4.14
CA SER A 447 -22.33 11.67 4.69
C SER A 447 -21.38 12.83 4.38
N LEU A 448 -20.35 13.01 5.20
CA LEU A 448 -19.35 14.04 4.99
C LEU A 448 -18.56 13.82 3.69
N HIS A 449 -18.69 14.76 2.76
CA HIS A 449 -17.93 14.86 1.52
C HIS A 449 -16.51 15.38 1.77
N LYS A 450 -15.64 14.50 2.26
CA LYS A 450 -14.20 14.76 2.43
C LYS A 450 -13.38 13.98 1.40
N GLY A 451 -12.15 14.45 1.19
CA GLY A 451 -11.10 13.72 0.49
C GLY A 451 -10.59 12.50 1.26
N PRO A 452 -9.42 11.97 0.89
CA PRO A 452 -8.97 10.68 1.41
C PRO A 452 -8.66 10.67 2.91
N LEU A 453 -9.15 9.65 3.62
CA LEU A 453 -8.97 9.55 5.07
C LEU A 453 -7.51 9.28 5.48
N THR A 454 -7.13 9.84 6.64
CA THR A 454 -5.87 9.59 7.35
C THR A 454 -5.90 8.29 8.16
N ASN A 455 -4.75 7.81 8.65
CA ASN A 455 -4.67 6.58 9.45
C ASN A 455 -5.45 6.65 10.77
N SER A 456 -5.47 7.82 11.42
CA SER A 456 -6.23 8.06 12.65
C SER A 456 -7.73 7.99 12.39
N GLU A 457 -8.21 8.64 11.32
CA GLU A 457 -9.61 8.58 10.91
C GLU A 457 -10.04 7.17 10.51
N ILE A 458 -9.20 6.44 9.75
CA ILE A 458 -9.46 5.04 9.39
C ILE A 458 -9.61 4.18 10.65
N SER A 459 -8.72 4.35 11.62
CA SER A 459 -8.73 3.56 12.86
C SER A 459 -9.95 3.84 13.73
N ALA A 460 -10.46 5.07 13.73
CA ALA A 460 -11.64 5.48 14.49
C ALA A 460 -12.96 5.03 13.83
N LEU A 461 -13.02 5.02 12.50
CA LEU A 461 -14.24 4.70 11.73
C LEU A 461 -14.45 3.21 11.47
N THR A 462 -13.36 2.43 11.37
CA THR A 462 -13.43 1.04 10.90
C THR A 462 -13.89 0.07 12.00
N LEU A 463 -14.88 -0.77 11.70
CA LEU A 463 -15.25 -1.91 12.54
C LEU A 463 -14.17 -2.99 12.44
N LYS A 464 -13.44 -3.20 13.55
CA LYS A 464 -12.38 -4.23 13.62
C LYS A 464 -12.97 -5.60 13.97
N PRO A 465 -12.59 -6.68 13.25
CA PRO A 465 -12.97 -8.03 13.62
C PRO A 465 -12.31 -8.46 14.95
N PRO A 466 -12.93 -9.37 15.72
CA PRO A 466 -12.33 -9.92 16.93
C PRO A 466 -11.00 -10.63 16.60
N LYS A 467 -9.99 -10.44 17.46
CA LYS A 467 -8.66 -11.09 17.32
C LYS A 467 -8.86 -12.62 17.19
N PRO A 468 -8.16 -13.31 16.27
CA PRO A 468 -8.30 -14.76 16.11
C PRO A 468 -7.94 -15.49 17.42
N GLU A 469 -8.79 -16.42 17.84
CA GLU A 469 -8.54 -17.30 18.98
C GLU A 469 -7.26 -18.11 18.75
N LYS A 470 -6.32 -18.04 19.71
CA LYS A 470 -5.08 -18.83 19.68
C LYS A 470 -5.44 -20.32 19.69
N VAL A 471 -5.10 -21.04 18.60
CA VAL A 471 -5.16 -22.51 18.58
C VAL A 471 -4.09 -23.04 19.55
N THR A 472 -4.53 -23.50 20.72
CA THR A 472 -3.69 -24.18 21.71
C THR A 472 -3.23 -25.54 21.18
N ILE A 473 -2.00 -25.60 20.66
CA ILE A 473 -1.28 -26.86 20.53
C ILE A 473 -0.76 -27.22 21.92
N LYS A 474 -1.27 -28.32 22.50
CA LYS A 474 -0.71 -28.91 23.72
C LYS A 474 0.73 -29.34 23.43
N LYS A 475 1.72 -28.65 24.01
CA LYS A 475 3.10 -29.13 24.11
C LYS A 475 3.27 -29.81 25.47
N GLU A 476 3.66 -31.08 25.45
CA GLU A 476 4.20 -31.77 26.64
C GLU A 476 5.52 -31.08 27.04
N LYS A 477 5.70 -30.80 28.33
CA LYS A 477 6.93 -30.22 28.88
C LYS A 477 8.00 -31.33 29.01
N PRO A 478 9.17 -31.24 28.35
CA PRO A 478 10.30 -32.10 28.65
C PRO A 478 11.00 -31.63 29.94
N THR A 479 11.50 -32.57 30.73
CA THR A 479 12.17 -32.37 32.03
C THR A 479 13.53 -31.66 31.93
N LEU A 480 13.86 -30.85 32.95
CA LEU A 480 15.03 -29.95 33.05
C LEU A 480 16.39 -30.63 32.83
N GLU A 481 16.61 -31.85 33.35
CA GLU A 481 17.88 -32.58 33.18
C GLU A 481 18.17 -32.96 31.72
N THR A 482 17.13 -33.07 30.88
CA THR A 482 17.27 -33.43 29.46
C THR A 482 17.62 -32.20 28.60
N LYS A 483 17.36 -30.98 29.09
CA LYS A 483 17.74 -29.72 28.43
C LYS A 483 19.23 -29.46 28.60
N GLU A 484 19.78 -29.45 29.82
CA GLU A 484 21.20 -29.13 30.09
C GLU A 484 22.19 -30.07 29.36
N LYS A 485 21.89 -31.37 29.29
CA LYS A 485 22.71 -32.33 28.52
C LYS A 485 22.63 -32.11 27.00
N LYS A 486 21.51 -31.58 26.48
CA LYS A 486 21.38 -31.22 25.06
C LYS A 486 22.15 -29.94 24.71
N ILE A 487 22.19 -28.93 25.58
CA ILE A 487 22.91 -27.65 25.33
C ILE A 487 24.41 -27.88 25.18
N LYS A 488 25.00 -28.64 26.11
CA LYS A 488 26.42 -29.02 26.07
C LYS A 488 26.78 -29.93 24.88
N SER A 489 25.80 -30.55 24.24
CA SER A 489 26.01 -31.40 23.05
C SER A 489 25.94 -30.66 21.72
N ILE A 490 25.42 -29.42 21.68
CA ILE A 490 25.16 -28.66 20.44
C ILE A 490 26.21 -27.58 20.16
N ILE A 491 26.83 -26.97 21.19
CA ILE A 491 27.91 -25.99 21.04
C ILE A 491 29.23 -26.63 21.44
N SER A 492 30.10 -26.87 20.46
CA SER A 492 31.44 -27.43 20.68
C SER A 492 32.51 -26.33 20.67
N PHE A 493 33.44 -26.43 21.63
CA PHE A 493 34.55 -25.50 21.78
C PHE A 493 35.87 -26.25 21.63
N ASN A 494 36.83 -25.63 20.95
CA ASN A 494 38.17 -26.16 20.78
C ASN A 494 39.18 -25.32 21.56
N THR A 495 40.10 -25.98 22.28
CA THR A 495 41.23 -25.31 22.94
C THR A 495 42.28 -24.86 21.93
N LYS A 496 42.34 -25.51 20.76
CA LYS A 496 43.18 -25.10 19.64
C LYS A 496 42.36 -24.32 18.61
N LYS A 497 42.94 -23.21 18.17
CA LYS A 497 42.38 -22.39 17.10
C LYS A 497 42.20 -23.20 15.80
N PRO A 498 41.05 -23.07 15.11
CA PRO A 498 40.85 -23.64 13.77
C PRO A 498 41.86 -23.10 12.75
N ALA A 499 42.33 -23.94 11.83
CA ALA A 499 43.21 -23.50 10.75
C ALA A 499 42.44 -22.64 9.72
N MET A 500 42.86 -21.39 9.50
CA MET A 500 42.14 -20.37 8.71
C MET A 500 42.72 -20.11 7.30
N GLY A 501 43.70 -20.91 6.84
CA GLY A 501 44.36 -20.69 5.56
C GLY A 501 45.11 -19.34 5.48
N LYS A 502 45.30 -18.79 4.27
CA LYS A 502 45.92 -17.46 4.04
C LYS A 502 44.86 -16.34 4.15
N ILE A 503 44.40 -16.05 5.37
CA ILE A 503 43.46 -14.97 5.67
C ILE A 503 44.02 -14.15 6.82
N THR A 504 43.85 -12.82 6.79
CA THR A 504 44.30 -11.93 7.86
C THR A 504 43.43 -12.13 9.09
N GLU A 505 44.03 -12.24 10.27
CA GLU A 505 43.29 -12.49 11.50
C GLU A 505 43.57 -11.42 12.55
N ARG A 506 42.52 -10.96 13.22
CA ARG A 506 42.58 -9.96 14.29
C ARG A 506 41.71 -10.43 15.45
N TYR A 507 42.10 -10.12 16.68
CA TYR A 507 41.34 -10.46 17.88
C TYR A 507 40.87 -9.18 18.54
N LEU A 508 39.59 -9.08 18.88
CA LEU A 508 39.10 -7.95 19.66
C LEU A 508 39.54 -8.14 21.11
N LYS A 509 40.02 -7.07 21.73
CA LYS A 509 40.36 -7.05 23.15
C LYS A 509 39.05 -6.99 23.97
N PRO A 510 38.84 -7.89 24.94
CA PRO A 510 37.67 -7.80 25.81
C PRO A 510 37.73 -6.51 26.62
N LYS A 511 36.65 -5.71 26.59
CA LYS A 511 36.49 -4.53 27.45
C LYS A 511 35.83 -4.89 28.78
N ILE A 512 35.04 -5.95 28.79
CA ILE A 512 34.39 -6.53 29.97
C ILE A 512 35.25 -7.71 30.44
N LYS A 513 35.69 -7.67 31.70
CA LYS A 513 36.53 -8.73 32.28
C LYS A 513 35.67 -9.79 32.98
N PRO A 514 35.65 -11.05 32.52
CA PRO A 514 34.91 -12.11 33.18
C PRO A 514 35.39 -12.38 34.61
N GLU A 515 36.67 -12.14 34.90
CA GLU A 515 37.34 -12.53 36.15
C GLU A 515 36.93 -11.69 37.37
N ASN A 516 36.32 -10.52 37.15
CA ASN A 516 35.96 -9.55 38.19
C ASN A 516 34.43 -9.44 38.41
N ASP A 517 33.64 -10.39 37.90
CA ASP A 517 32.17 -10.32 37.89
C ASP A 517 31.58 -9.06 37.18
N GLU A 518 32.40 -8.31 36.43
CA GLU A 518 31.95 -7.12 35.66
C GLU A 518 30.84 -7.46 34.66
N HIS A 519 30.86 -8.69 34.13
CA HIS A 519 29.84 -9.22 33.23
C HIS A 519 28.46 -9.29 33.89
N MET A 520 28.37 -9.53 35.20
CA MET A 520 27.12 -9.59 35.95
C MET A 520 26.42 -8.24 35.97
N ALA A 521 27.18 -7.16 36.23
CA ALA A 521 26.69 -5.80 36.22
C ALA A 521 26.21 -5.37 34.82
N VAL A 522 26.93 -5.78 33.77
CA VAL A 522 26.52 -5.54 32.38
C VAL A 522 25.20 -6.26 32.06
N ILE A 523 25.04 -7.52 32.49
CA ILE A 523 23.82 -8.30 32.26
C ILE A 523 22.63 -7.70 33.01
N ARG A 524 22.78 -7.33 34.28
CA ARG A 524 21.72 -6.66 35.06
C ARG A 524 21.26 -5.36 34.40
N LYS A 525 22.21 -4.50 34.02
CA LYS A 525 21.92 -3.25 33.31
C LYS A 525 21.20 -3.48 31.99
N ARG A 526 21.51 -4.57 31.28
CA ARG A 526 20.81 -4.94 30.03
C ARG A 526 19.40 -5.43 30.23
N LEU A 527 19.15 -6.11 31.33
CA LEU A 527 17.81 -6.58 31.68
C LEU A 527 16.97 -5.49 32.36
N SER A 528 17.51 -4.26 32.44
CA SER A 528 16.91 -3.11 33.11
C SER A 528 16.60 -3.37 34.58
N LEU A 529 17.44 -4.18 35.23
CA LEU A 529 17.36 -4.45 36.67
C LEU A 529 18.33 -3.53 37.43
N SER A 530 17.89 -3.08 38.59
CA SER A 530 18.68 -2.33 39.55
C SER A 530 19.56 -3.25 40.39
N ASP A 531 20.41 -2.67 41.24
CA ASP A 531 21.16 -3.42 42.24
C ASP A 531 20.30 -3.84 43.45
N ASN A 532 19.03 -3.41 43.52
CA ASN A 532 18.11 -3.71 44.60
C ASN A 532 16.95 -4.64 44.15
N PRO A 533 17.10 -5.97 44.31
CA PRO A 533 16.10 -6.93 43.83
C PRO A 533 14.71 -6.79 44.48
N GLU A 534 14.60 -6.20 45.68
CA GLU A 534 13.31 -5.90 46.31
C GLU A 534 12.51 -4.87 45.52
N GLN A 535 13.19 -3.88 44.94
CA GLN A 535 12.56 -2.81 44.17
C GLN A 535 12.07 -3.31 42.80
N ASP A 536 12.83 -4.21 42.19
CA ASP A 536 12.49 -4.78 40.87
C ASP A 536 11.49 -5.94 40.97
N GLY A 537 11.31 -6.52 42.17
CA GLY A 537 10.46 -7.68 42.41
C GLY A 537 10.97 -8.99 41.78
N VAL A 538 12.20 -8.95 41.25
CA VAL A 538 12.86 -10.02 40.51
C VAL A 538 14.34 -9.98 40.82
N TYR A 539 14.97 -11.14 40.95
CA TYR A 539 16.42 -11.26 41.06
C TYR A 539 16.96 -12.30 40.09
N ILE A 540 18.26 -12.18 39.80
CA ILE A 540 18.96 -13.05 38.86
C ILE A 540 20.03 -13.85 39.59
N GLU A 541 19.97 -15.16 39.42
CA GLU A 541 21.04 -16.09 39.78
C GLU A 541 21.79 -16.52 38.52
N PHE A 542 23.10 -16.66 38.65
CA PHE A 542 23.96 -17.10 37.55
C PHE A 542 24.43 -18.52 37.84
N GLY A 543 24.37 -19.39 36.83
CA GLY A 543 24.79 -20.78 36.98
C GLY A 543 26.30 -20.94 37.09
N GLU A 544 26.75 -22.08 37.61
CA GLU A 544 28.16 -22.36 37.94
C GLU A 544 29.07 -22.54 36.70
N SER A 545 28.52 -22.74 35.49
CA SER A 545 29.31 -23.03 34.28
C SER A 545 29.35 -21.86 33.29
N ASN A 546 30.45 -21.11 33.32
CA ASN A 546 30.74 -20.02 32.39
C ASN A 546 31.84 -20.42 31.40
N GLU A 547 31.59 -20.29 30.10
CA GLU A 547 32.56 -20.63 29.05
C GLU A 547 33.00 -19.37 28.30
N ILE A 548 34.30 -19.07 28.34
CA ILE A 548 34.91 -17.96 27.59
C ILE A 548 35.50 -18.46 26.27
N PHE A 549 35.11 -17.82 25.17
CA PHE A 549 35.52 -18.26 23.85
C PHE A 549 35.58 -17.13 22.83
N TYR A 550 36.29 -17.35 21.74
CA TYR A 550 36.29 -16.49 20.57
C TYR A 550 35.32 -17.00 19.52
N SER A 551 34.47 -16.10 19.01
CA SER A 551 33.59 -16.33 17.87
C SER A 551 34.11 -15.57 16.64
N PRO A 552 34.10 -16.18 15.44
CA PRO A 552 34.69 -15.55 14.26
C PRO A 552 33.68 -14.73 13.45
N LEU A 553 34.04 -13.48 13.15
CA LEU A 553 33.38 -12.62 12.17
C LEU A 553 34.22 -12.50 10.91
N TYR A 554 33.62 -12.71 9.75
CA TYR A 554 34.30 -12.57 8.47
C TYR A 554 34.03 -11.18 7.89
N PHE A 555 35.09 -10.41 7.71
CA PHE A 555 35.05 -9.14 7.03
C PHE A 555 35.55 -9.27 5.60
N THR A 556 34.84 -8.64 4.68
CA THR A 556 35.30 -8.51 3.30
C THR A 556 35.05 -7.13 2.76
N LYS A 557 35.99 -6.70 1.90
CA LYS A 557 35.85 -5.52 1.06
C LYS A 557 35.84 -5.97 -0.39
N THR A 558 34.72 -5.74 -1.07
CA THR A 558 34.48 -6.17 -2.44
C THR A 558 34.35 -4.95 -3.34
N LEU A 559 35.15 -4.88 -4.40
CA LEU A 559 35.02 -3.90 -5.46
C LEU A 559 34.08 -4.43 -6.52
N ILE A 560 33.03 -3.65 -6.80
CA ILE A 560 32.11 -3.88 -7.91
C ILE A 560 32.44 -2.84 -8.98
N ASN A 561 32.91 -3.31 -10.14
CA ASN A 561 33.28 -2.47 -11.27
C ASN A 561 32.51 -2.90 -12.53
N ILE A 562 31.29 -2.38 -12.68
CA ILE A 562 30.43 -2.69 -13.82
C ILE A 562 30.62 -1.62 -14.89
N LYS A 563 30.88 -2.04 -16.12
CA LYS A 563 30.90 -1.18 -17.31
C LYS A 563 29.93 -1.69 -18.36
N ARG A 564 28.87 -0.94 -18.64
CA ARG A 564 27.82 -1.26 -19.63
C ARG A 564 27.44 -0.02 -20.44
N SER A 565 26.67 -0.19 -21.50
CA SER A 565 26.14 0.91 -22.31
C SER A 565 24.71 0.58 -22.74
N ILE A 566 23.79 1.49 -22.45
CA ILE A 566 22.37 1.38 -22.84
C ILE A 566 22.19 2.07 -24.19
N LYS A 567 21.53 1.38 -25.12
CA LYS A 567 21.14 1.94 -26.42
C LYS A 567 19.64 2.21 -26.41
N GLU A 568 19.26 3.47 -26.61
CA GLU A 568 17.86 3.88 -26.80
C GLU A 568 17.77 4.74 -28.06
N GLY A 569 17.28 4.17 -29.16
CA GLY A 569 17.33 4.79 -30.47
C GLY A 569 18.77 5.09 -30.93
N GLN A 570 19.09 6.36 -31.13
CA GLN A 570 20.46 6.82 -31.48
C GLN A 570 21.30 7.18 -30.24
N LEU A 571 20.70 7.20 -29.06
CA LEU A 571 21.37 7.55 -27.81
C LEU A 571 22.20 6.35 -27.30
N GLN A 572 23.46 6.58 -26.96
CA GLN A 572 24.29 5.65 -26.20
C GLN A 572 24.59 6.23 -24.83
N PHE A 573 24.00 5.64 -23.80
CA PHE A 573 24.23 6.02 -22.41
C PHE A 573 25.22 5.04 -21.76
N PRO A 574 26.51 5.40 -21.61
CA PRO A 574 27.48 4.58 -20.91
C PRO A 574 27.23 4.63 -19.41
N VAL A 575 27.15 3.46 -18.79
CA VAL A 575 27.01 3.31 -17.33
C VAL A 575 28.27 2.66 -16.79
N GLN A 576 28.95 3.37 -15.89
CA GLN A 576 30.05 2.82 -15.11
C GLN A 576 29.75 2.93 -13.62
N ILE A 577 29.82 1.80 -12.93
CA ILE A 577 29.68 1.70 -11.48
C ILE A 577 31.02 1.21 -10.96
N LYS A 578 31.61 1.93 -10.02
CA LYS A 578 32.85 1.53 -9.36
C LYS A 578 32.71 1.79 -7.86
N GLU A 579 32.23 0.79 -7.14
CA GLU A 579 31.89 0.90 -5.72
C GLU A 579 32.65 -0.12 -4.89
N GLU A 580 33.11 0.31 -3.70
CA GLU A 580 33.75 -0.56 -2.71
C GLU A 580 32.75 -0.87 -1.61
N MET A 581 32.30 -2.12 -1.54
CA MET A 581 31.37 -2.60 -0.52
C MET A 581 32.11 -3.31 0.59
N ALA A 582 31.99 -2.81 1.81
CA ALA A 582 32.46 -3.47 3.02
C ALA A 582 31.30 -4.22 3.67
N ARG A 583 31.48 -5.51 3.99
CA ARG A 583 30.50 -6.32 4.73
C ARG A 583 31.16 -7.11 5.84
N THR A 584 30.45 -7.23 6.96
CA THR A 584 30.80 -8.12 8.07
C THR A 584 29.75 -9.21 8.17
N PHE A 585 30.20 -10.46 8.13
CA PHE A 585 29.37 -11.65 8.23
C PHE A 585 29.66 -12.38 9.52
N ASP A 586 28.61 -12.85 10.17
CA ASP A 586 28.74 -13.83 11.23
C ASP A 586 28.91 -15.22 10.61
N LEU A 587 30.03 -15.89 10.91
CA LEU A 587 30.26 -17.24 10.37
C LEU A 587 29.38 -18.31 11.04
N ARG A 588 28.68 -17.97 12.13
CA ARG A 588 27.65 -18.82 12.75
C ARG A 588 26.38 -18.83 11.91
N LYS A 589 26.07 -17.71 11.25
CA LYS A 589 24.88 -17.52 10.41
C LYS A 589 25.12 -16.39 9.41
N ILE A 590 25.27 -16.76 8.14
CA ILE A 590 25.48 -15.78 7.07
C ILE A 590 24.15 -15.14 6.72
N ASP A 591 23.97 -13.88 7.11
CA ASP A 591 23.02 -12.98 6.48
C ASP A 591 23.76 -12.20 5.38
N TRP A 592 23.30 -12.36 4.15
CA TRP A 592 23.97 -11.70 3.03
C TRP A 592 23.83 -10.18 3.09
N ASN A 593 22.81 -9.63 3.76
CA ASN A 593 22.49 -8.20 3.76
C ASN A 593 23.08 -7.40 4.92
N THR A 594 23.73 -8.04 5.90
CA THR A 594 24.30 -7.34 7.05
C THR A 594 25.55 -6.55 6.67
N THR A 595 25.57 -5.27 7.05
CA THR A 595 26.76 -4.42 6.98
C THR A 595 27.58 -4.51 8.26
N THR A 596 26.90 -4.58 9.41
CA THR A 596 27.48 -4.70 10.75
C THR A 596 26.95 -5.94 11.46
N ILE A 597 27.69 -6.42 12.46
CA ILE A 597 27.24 -7.49 13.35
C ILE A 597 27.42 -7.01 14.79
N GLU A 598 26.33 -6.88 15.54
CA GLU A 598 26.33 -6.42 16.93
C GLU A 598 26.98 -5.02 17.08
N GLY A 599 26.73 -4.13 16.13
CA GLY A 599 27.38 -2.82 16.08
C GLY A 599 28.89 -2.85 15.82
N ILE A 600 29.45 -4.01 15.47
CA ILE A 600 30.85 -4.16 15.04
C ILE A 600 30.88 -4.02 13.51
N HIS A 601 31.48 -2.93 13.04
CA HIS A 601 31.94 -2.80 11.66
C HIS A 601 33.46 -2.84 11.65
N ALA A 602 34.05 -3.82 10.96
CA ALA A 602 35.49 -4.04 11.03
C ALA A 602 36.33 -2.85 10.55
N SER A 603 35.85 -2.03 9.61
CA SER A 603 36.55 -0.82 9.18
C SER A 603 36.47 0.34 10.18
N SER A 604 35.61 0.23 11.20
CA SER A 604 35.36 1.27 12.21
C SER A 604 36.04 0.96 13.54
N LEU A 605 36.69 -0.20 13.66
CA LEU A 605 37.37 -0.62 14.88
C LEU A 605 38.69 0.15 15.07
N PRO A 606 38.90 0.79 16.24
CA PRO A 606 40.17 1.44 16.55
C PRO A 606 41.33 0.44 16.57
N ALA A 607 42.50 0.83 16.05
CA ALA A 607 43.68 -0.04 16.05
C ALA A 607 44.08 -0.51 17.46
N GLY A 608 43.83 0.31 18.49
CA GLY A 608 44.10 -0.03 19.89
C GLY A 608 43.23 -1.16 20.45
N ASP A 609 42.07 -1.40 19.85
CA ASP A 609 41.09 -2.42 20.27
C ASP A 609 41.38 -3.80 19.67
N LEU A 610 42.34 -3.89 18.75
CA LEU A 610 42.73 -5.11 18.06
C LEU A 610 44.05 -5.68 18.60
N ALA A 611 44.12 -7.00 18.71
CA ALA A 611 45.31 -7.77 19.03
C ALA A 611 45.67 -8.73 17.87
N ILE A 612 46.94 -9.10 17.81
CA ILE A 612 47.48 -10.04 16.81
C ILE A 612 47.39 -11.50 17.32
N GLN A 613 47.31 -11.68 18.63
CA GLN A 613 47.21 -13.00 19.28
C GLN A 613 45.98 -13.03 20.21
N PRO A 614 45.37 -14.22 20.42
CA PRO A 614 44.25 -14.39 21.33
C PRO A 614 44.67 -14.15 22.78
N ALA A 615 43.74 -13.65 23.59
CA ALA A 615 43.93 -13.60 25.04
C ALA A 615 44.05 -15.02 25.64
N PRO A 616 44.88 -15.22 26.68
CA PRO A 616 45.04 -16.52 27.32
C PRO A 616 43.72 -16.97 27.99
N GLY A 617 43.45 -18.28 28.00
CA GLY A 617 42.26 -18.86 28.62
C GLY A 617 41.01 -18.95 27.73
N TYR A 618 40.97 -18.26 26.58
CA TYR A 618 39.84 -18.29 25.65
C TYR A 618 39.88 -19.53 24.76
N LYS A 619 38.76 -20.26 24.70
CA LYS A 619 38.53 -21.32 23.71
C LYS A 619 38.13 -20.71 22.35
N PHE A 620 37.97 -21.54 21.33
CA PHE A 620 37.48 -21.14 20.02
C PHE A 620 36.18 -21.87 19.70
N LEU A 621 35.19 -21.14 19.19
CA LEU A 621 33.97 -21.76 18.68
C LEU A 621 34.33 -22.67 17.49
N GLU A 622 33.82 -23.89 17.49
CA GLU A 622 33.94 -24.79 16.34
C GLU A 622 32.90 -24.42 15.28
N PHE A 623 33.32 -24.38 14.02
CA PHE A 623 32.46 -24.11 12.88
C PHE A 623 33.04 -24.81 11.64
N ASP A 624 32.20 -25.01 10.63
CA ASP A 624 32.62 -25.71 9.41
C ASP A 624 33.60 -24.85 8.59
N LYS A 625 34.82 -25.36 8.41
CA LYS A 625 35.89 -24.69 7.66
C LYS A 625 35.54 -24.52 6.18
N GLU A 626 34.65 -25.36 5.63
CA GLU A 626 34.18 -25.20 4.26
C GLU A 626 33.42 -23.89 4.04
N VAL A 627 32.80 -23.34 5.10
CA VAL A 627 32.07 -22.08 5.03
C VAL A 627 33.02 -20.93 4.67
N ILE A 628 34.21 -20.89 5.26
CA ILE A 628 35.22 -19.84 4.98
C ILE A 628 35.80 -19.99 3.58
N THR A 629 36.07 -21.21 3.13
CA THR A 629 36.68 -21.44 1.81
C THR A 629 35.71 -21.14 0.67
N LYS A 630 34.42 -21.45 0.86
CA LYS A 630 33.36 -21.19 -0.13
C LYS A 630 32.76 -19.78 -0.02
N LEU A 631 32.95 -19.06 1.09
CA LEU A 631 32.36 -17.72 1.30
C LEU A 631 32.65 -16.73 0.16
N PRO A 632 33.89 -16.61 -0.35
CA PRO A 632 34.20 -15.73 -1.47
C PRO A 632 33.42 -16.09 -2.74
N GLU A 633 33.31 -17.37 -3.06
CA GLU A 633 32.58 -17.86 -4.23
C GLU A 633 31.07 -17.64 -4.08
N ASN A 634 30.55 -17.93 -2.87
CA ASN A 634 29.15 -17.71 -2.53
C ASN A 634 28.78 -16.22 -2.53
N LEU A 635 29.69 -15.34 -2.11
CA LEU A 635 29.52 -13.89 -2.15
C LEU A 635 29.47 -13.37 -3.60
N ILE A 636 30.40 -13.82 -4.44
CA ILE A 636 30.40 -13.52 -5.88
C ILE A 636 29.10 -14.04 -6.51
N TRP A 637 28.70 -15.27 -6.19
CA TRP A 637 27.45 -15.85 -6.66
C TRP A 637 26.24 -15.01 -6.20
N TYR A 638 26.18 -14.63 -4.92
CA TYR A 638 25.10 -13.82 -4.36
C TYR A 638 24.91 -12.50 -5.11
N PHE A 639 26.01 -11.76 -5.33
CA PHE A 639 25.98 -10.51 -6.10
C PHE A 639 25.65 -10.72 -7.58
N THR A 640 25.96 -11.88 -8.18
CA THR A 640 25.54 -12.17 -9.57
C THR A 640 24.05 -12.46 -9.70
N GLN A 641 23.40 -12.97 -8.64
CA GLN A 641 21.97 -13.33 -8.65
C GLN A 641 21.07 -12.19 -8.21
N ASN A 642 21.57 -11.29 -7.35
CA ASN A 642 20.77 -10.22 -6.74
C ASN A 642 21.36 -8.84 -7.08
N PRO A 643 20.57 -7.89 -7.60
CA PRO A 643 21.00 -6.50 -7.70
C PRO A 643 21.23 -5.93 -6.30
N PHE A 644 22.24 -5.08 -6.13
CA PHE A 644 22.53 -4.45 -4.84
C PHE A 644 21.50 -3.34 -4.53
N PRO A 645 21.08 -3.14 -3.26
CA PRO A 645 20.02 -2.19 -2.90
C PRO A 645 20.26 -0.74 -3.36
N GLU A 646 21.52 -0.32 -3.47
CA GLU A 646 21.92 1.04 -3.84
C GLU A 646 21.93 1.31 -5.35
N ALA A 647 21.65 0.29 -6.18
CA ALA A 647 21.69 0.32 -7.64
C ALA A 647 20.85 1.44 -8.27
N GLU A 648 19.61 1.59 -7.81
CA GLU A 648 18.65 2.56 -8.33
C GLU A 648 19.14 4.00 -8.09
N SER A 649 19.66 4.28 -6.89
CA SER A 649 20.17 5.61 -6.56
C SER A 649 21.33 6.02 -7.47
N ILE A 650 22.26 5.10 -7.72
CA ILE A 650 23.43 5.33 -8.58
C ILE A 650 22.99 5.51 -10.05
N TYR A 651 21.99 4.77 -10.53
CA TYR A 651 21.44 4.93 -11.88
C TYR A 651 20.91 6.35 -12.11
N GLN A 652 20.04 6.81 -11.21
CA GLN A 652 19.38 8.09 -11.32
C GLN A 652 20.40 9.25 -11.27
N GLU A 653 21.44 9.12 -10.43
CA GLU A 653 22.52 10.10 -10.37
C GLU A 653 23.30 10.18 -11.70
N ARG A 654 23.71 9.03 -12.27
CA ARG A 654 24.45 8.99 -13.53
C ARG A 654 23.62 9.43 -14.73
N LEU A 655 22.34 9.11 -14.75
CA LEU A 655 21.42 9.55 -15.81
C LEU A 655 21.27 11.08 -15.80
N ARG A 656 21.16 11.70 -14.62
CA ARG A 656 21.14 13.17 -14.46
C ARG A 656 22.44 13.82 -14.92
N GLU A 657 23.59 13.22 -14.59
CA GLU A 657 24.89 13.72 -15.01
C GLU A 657 25.05 13.67 -16.54
N PHE A 658 24.67 12.54 -17.14
CA PHE A 658 24.67 12.36 -18.59
C PHE A 658 23.73 13.34 -19.30
N GLU A 659 22.50 13.50 -18.80
CA GLU A 659 21.52 14.47 -19.31
C GLU A 659 22.11 15.89 -19.32
N ARG A 660 22.73 16.31 -18.22
CA ARG A 660 23.37 17.64 -18.11
C ARG A 660 24.50 17.81 -19.14
N VAL A 661 25.36 16.80 -19.28
CA VAL A 661 26.49 16.85 -20.22
C VAL A 661 26.01 16.91 -21.66
N GLU A 662 25.01 16.10 -22.04
CA GLU A 662 24.55 16.03 -23.42
C GLU A 662 23.72 17.27 -23.82
N ILE A 663 22.92 17.82 -22.90
CA ILE A 663 22.29 19.15 -23.08
C ILE A 663 23.34 20.22 -23.33
N SER A 664 24.48 20.18 -22.63
CA SER A 664 25.57 21.15 -22.85
C SER A 664 26.24 21.02 -24.22
N LYS A 665 26.32 19.80 -24.77
CA LYS A 665 26.84 19.55 -26.13
C LYS A 665 25.86 19.98 -27.22
N LEU A 666 24.57 19.71 -27.03
CA LEU A 666 23.49 20.16 -27.92
C LEU A 666 23.33 21.68 -27.91
N ALA A 667 23.65 22.33 -26.78
CA ALA A 667 23.77 23.78 -26.66
C ALA A 667 25.06 24.35 -27.32
N GLY A 668 25.86 23.51 -27.97
CA GLY A 668 27.22 23.78 -28.41
C GLY A 668 27.43 25.09 -29.20
N LYS A 669 28.59 25.71 -28.94
CA LYS A 669 29.06 27.00 -29.48
C LYS A 669 29.02 27.13 -31.01
N LYS A 670 28.95 26.04 -31.80
CA LYS A 670 29.07 26.09 -33.26
C LYS A 670 27.79 26.58 -33.95
N VAL A 671 26.65 25.94 -33.65
CA VAL A 671 25.32 26.35 -34.13
C VAL A 671 24.91 27.69 -33.52
N GLY A 672 25.22 27.91 -32.23
CA GLY A 672 25.04 29.21 -31.58
C GLY A 672 25.82 30.34 -32.26
N LYS A 673 27.09 30.12 -32.62
CA LYS A 673 27.92 31.09 -33.37
C LYS A 673 27.37 31.35 -34.77
N GLU A 674 26.87 30.33 -35.47
CA GLU A 674 26.24 30.51 -36.79
C GLU A 674 24.92 31.29 -36.71
N LEU A 675 24.07 30.99 -35.73
CA LEU A 675 22.85 31.77 -35.47
C LEU A 675 23.17 33.24 -35.17
N THR A 676 24.19 33.48 -34.35
CA THR A 676 24.65 34.85 -34.03
C THR A 676 25.18 35.55 -35.28
N LYS A 677 26.00 34.86 -36.08
CA LYS A 677 26.55 35.38 -37.34
C LYS A 677 25.47 35.73 -38.36
N LEU A 678 24.46 34.87 -38.53
CA LEU A 678 23.31 35.12 -39.40
C LEU A 678 22.47 36.29 -38.89
N SER A 679 22.28 36.42 -37.57
CA SER A 679 21.57 37.55 -36.98
C SER A 679 22.29 38.88 -37.22
N THR A 680 23.61 38.92 -37.06
CA THR A 680 24.42 40.12 -37.38
C THR A 680 24.39 40.43 -38.88
N GLN A 681 24.40 39.41 -39.74
CA GLN A 681 24.32 39.58 -41.18
C GLN A 681 22.96 40.15 -41.62
N ILE A 682 21.85 39.67 -41.04
CA ILE A 682 20.50 40.18 -41.32
C ILE A 682 20.38 41.64 -40.91
N SER A 683 20.78 41.98 -39.68
CA SER A 683 20.75 43.36 -39.18
C SER A 683 21.56 44.31 -40.07
N GLY A 684 22.77 43.91 -40.50
CA GLY A 684 23.57 44.72 -41.41
C GLY A 684 23.02 44.83 -42.85
N LEU A 685 22.18 43.89 -43.29
CA LEU A 685 21.47 43.97 -44.58
C LEU A 685 20.22 44.85 -44.47
N GLU A 686 19.50 44.82 -43.35
CA GLU A 686 18.35 45.68 -43.06
C GLU A 686 18.74 47.16 -43.00
N GLU A 687 19.86 47.49 -42.33
CA GLU A 687 20.41 48.86 -42.32
C GLU A 687 20.74 49.35 -43.75
N LYS A 688 21.35 48.49 -44.56
CA LYS A 688 21.64 48.81 -45.98
C LYS A 688 20.36 49.00 -46.79
N GLN A 689 19.35 48.16 -46.55
CA GLN A 689 18.05 48.29 -47.21
C GLN A 689 17.38 49.61 -46.85
N GLN A 690 17.41 50.00 -45.58
CA GLN A 690 16.84 51.26 -45.09
C GLN A 690 17.54 52.47 -45.72
N THR A 691 18.88 52.43 -45.77
CA THR A 691 19.68 53.49 -46.42
C THR A 691 19.36 53.59 -47.91
N GLU A 692 19.15 52.47 -48.59
CA GLU A 692 18.89 52.47 -50.03
C GLU A 692 17.44 52.86 -50.37
N ASN A 693 16.48 52.52 -49.50
CA ASN A 693 15.10 53.02 -49.58
C ASN A 693 15.05 54.54 -49.41
N GLN A 694 15.81 55.11 -48.46
CA GLN A 694 15.87 56.57 -48.29
C GLN A 694 16.36 57.27 -49.57
N LYS A 695 17.41 56.75 -50.22
CA LYS A 695 17.89 57.29 -51.50
C LYS A 695 16.86 57.14 -52.62
N LEU A 696 16.13 56.03 -52.62
CA LEU A 696 15.05 55.81 -53.60
C LEU A 696 13.96 56.85 -53.42
N ASP A 697 13.50 57.09 -52.19
CA ASP A 697 12.48 58.09 -51.86
C ASP A 697 12.94 59.51 -52.23
N GLU A 698 14.19 59.88 -51.92
CA GLU A 698 14.80 61.14 -52.34
C GLU A 698 14.82 61.30 -53.88
N THR A 699 15.07 60.21 -54.60
CA THR A 699 15.11 60.19 -56.06
C THR A 699 13.72 60.33 -56.67
N ILE A 700 12.70 59.70 -56.06
CA ILE A 700 11.28 59.81 -56.45
C ILE A 700 10.80 61.26 -56.27
N VAL A 701 11.03 61.85 -55.10
CA VAL A 701 10.66 63.25 -54.83
C VAL A 701 11.35 64.21 -55.80
N ARG A 702 12.62 63.95 -56.15
CA ARG A 702 13.35 64.74 -57.13
C ARG A 702 12.75 64.62 -58.55
N LEU A 703 12.31 63.43 -58.94
CA LEU A 703 11.62 63.20 -60.22
C LEU A 703 10.30 63.95 -60.29
N GLU A 704 9.47 63.87 -59.25
CA GLU A 704 8.19 64.60 -59.17
C GLU A 704 8.39 66.11 -59.32
N ASN A 705 9.40 66.66 -58.64
CA ASN A 705 9.77 68.06 -58.75
C ASN A 705 10.21 68.45 -60.17
N LEU A 706 11.05 67.63 -60.82
CA LEU A 706 11.51 67.85 -62.19
C LEU A 706 10.36 67.75 -63.22
N GLU A 707 9.41 66.84 -63.01
CA GLU A 707 8.21 66.71 -63.83
C GLU A 707 7.25 67.90 -63.66
N GLY A 708 7.11 68.39 -62.41
CA GLY A 708 6.39 69.63 -62.11
C GLY A 708 7.00 70.83 -62.81
N GLU A 709 8.33 70.98 -62.75
CA GLU A 709 9.07 72.06 -63.41
C GLU A 709 9.00 71.96 -64.95
N ARG A 710 9.03 70.73 -65.50
CA ARG A 710 8.81 70.49 -66.93
C ARG A 710 7.43 70.99 -67.38
N LYS A 711 6.37 70.64 -66.64
CA LYS A 711 4.99 71.11 -66.93
C LYS A 711 4.89 72.64 -66.88
N ALA A 712 5.50 73.27 -65.88
CA ALA A 712 5.54 74.73 -65.77
C ALA A 712 6.26 75.40 -66.95
N ARG A 713 7.44 74.91 -67.36
CA ARG A 713 8.19 75.48 -68.50
C ARG A 713 7.49 75.30 -69.84
N ILE A 714 6.74 74.21 -70.03
CA ILE A 714 5.89 74.01 -71.22
C ILE A 714 4.78 75.06 -71.27
N ALA A 715 4.12 75.33 -70.14
CA ALA A 715 3.08 76.36 -70.06
C ALA A 715 3.62 77.79 -70.32
N GLU A 716 4.89 78.05 -69.99
CA GLU A 716 5.56 79.33 -70.20
C GLU A 716 6.26 79.48 -71.58
N GLY A 717 6.21 78.46 -72.45
CA GLY A 717 6.85 78.48 -73.77
C GLY A 717 8.39 78.43 -73.74
N ARG A 718 8.99 77.94 -72.65
CA ARG A 718 10.46 77.85 -72.45
C ARG A 718 11.01 76.50 -72.90
N SER A 719 12.30 76.46 -73.24
CA SER A 719 12.99 75.21 -73.66
C SER A 719 13.07 74.18 -72.52
N VAL A 720 12.68 72.94 -72.82
CA VAL A 720 12.62 71.80 -71.88
C VAL A 720 13.75 70.78 -72.04
N LYS A 721 14.58 70.90 -73.08
CA LYS A 721 15.65 69.92 -73.41
C LYS A 721 16.62 69.62 -72.25
N ALA A 722 16.92 70.61 -71.42
CA ALA A 722 17.83 70.46 -70.27
C ALA A 722 17.15 69.74 -69.08
N ILE A 723 15.85 69.95 -68.89
CA ILE A 723 15.07 69.27 -67.85
C ILE A 723 14.82 67.81 -68.26
N GLU A 724 14.51 67.55 -69.53
CA GLU A 724 14.29 66.18 -70.02
C GLU A 724 15.53 65.29 -69.84
N ARG A 725 16.73 65.79 -70.16
CA ARG A 725 17.99 65.07 -69.86
C ARG A 725 18.18 64.81 -68.35
N SER A 726 17.69 65.71 -67.50
CA SER A 726 17.80 65.57 -66.05
C SER A 726 16.78 64.55 -65.51
N ILE A 727 15.58 64.50 -66.10
CA ILE A 727 14.55 63.48 -65.82
C ILE A 727 15.07 62.10 -66.24
N ASP A 728 15.58 61.95 -67.46
CA ASP A 728 16.12 60.67 -67.95
C ASP A 728 17.27 60.16 -67.05
N SER A 729 18.17 61.06 -66.64
CA SER A 729 19.26 60.73 -65.73
C SER A 729 18.78 60.31 -64.33
N THR A 730 17.74 60.97 -63.81
CA THR A 730 17.19 60.70 -62.47
C THR A 730 16.33 59.44 -62.46
N SER A 731 15.56 59.19 -63.54
CA SER A 731 14.82 57.95 -63.79
C SER A 731 15.77 56.74 -63.86
N ALA A 732 16.90 56.86 -64.56
CA ALA A 732 17.92 55.83 -64.58
C ALA A 732 18.63 55.59 -63.22
N LYS A 733 18.57 56.56 -62.29
CA LYS A 733 19.05 56.38 -60.90
C LYS A 733 18.00 55.68 -60.04
N GLN A 734 16.73 56.06 -60.17
CA GLN A 734 15.60 55.40 -59.50
C GLN A 734 15.60 53.90 -59.82
N MET A 735 15.68 53.54 -61.10
CA MET A 735 15.67 52.15 -61.55
C MET A 735 16.83 51.32 -60.94
N ARG A 736 18.02 51.94 -60.80
CA ARG A 736 19.17 51.33 -60.12
C ARG A 736 18.96 51.13 -58.62
N HIS A 737 18.37 52.10 -57.92
CA HIS A 737 18.05 51.96 -56.49
C HIS A 737 16.95 50.92 -56.25
N GLU A 738 15.95 50.82 -57.14
CA GLU A 738 14.91 49.77 -57.10
C GLU A 738 15.49 48.37 -57.28
N GLU A 739 16.35 48.15 -58.28
CA GLU A 739 17.02 46.86 -58.50
C GLU A 739 17.87 46.46 -57.30
N ARG A 740 18.64 47.41 -56.75
CA ARG A 740 19.50 47.17 -55.59
C ARG A 740 18.71 46.84 -54.33
N THR A 741 17.56 47.48 -54.14
CA THR A 741 16.63 47.21 -53.04
C THR A 741 16.01 45.81 -53.17
N LYS A 742 15.62 45.40 -54.38
CA LYS A 742 15.12 44.04 -54.66
C LYS A 742 16.18 42.98 -54.37
N GLU A 743 17.44 43.24 -54.72
CA GLU A 743 18.54 42.32 -54.46
C GLU A 743 18.85 42.17 -52.96
N ILE A 744 18.88 43.29 -52.21
CA ILE A 744 19.07 43.26 -50.75
C ILE A 744 17.91 42.49 -50.07
N ARG A 745 16.65 42.72 -50.47
CA ARG A 745 15.50 41.95 -49.96
C ARG A 745 15.66 40.45 -50.17
N LYS A 746 16.14 40.04 -51.35
CA LYS A 746 16.38 38.61 -51.65
C LYS A 746 17.47 38.02 -50.77
N GLN A 747 18.51 38.78 -50.44
CA GLN A 747 19.57 38.35 -49.53
C GLN A 747 19.07 38.20 -48.09
N ILE A 748 18.23 39.13 -47.61
CA ILE A 748 17.59 39.04 -46.28
C ILE A 748 16.73 37.77 -46.19
N ALA A 749 15.82 37.57 -47.16
CA ALA A 749 14.93 36.40 -47.17
C ALA A 749 15.69 35.06 -47.17
N ASN A 750 16.81 34.97 -47.91
CA ASN A 750 17.66 33.78 -47.91
C ASN A 750 18.36 33.56 -46.55
N ALA A 751 18.84 34.62 -45.91
CA ALA A 751 19.50 34.54 -44.61
C ALA A 751 18.52 34.18 -43.49
N GLU A 752 17.30 34.74 -43.52
CA GLU A 752 16.22 34.42 -42.58
C GLU A 752 15.78 32.96 -42.71
N LYS A 753 15.59 32.47 -43.94
CA LYS A 753 15.24 31.07 -44.19
C LYS A 753 16.29 30.12 -43.61
N LYS A 754 17.57 30.39 -43.89
CA LYS A 754 18.68 29.58 -43.34
C LYS A 754 18.73 29.61 -41.80
N ARG A 755 18.40 30.76 -41.18
CA ARG A 755 18.30 30.91 -39.72
C ARG A 755 17.15 30.09 -39.15
N GLN A 756 15.98 30.10 -39.80
CA GLN A 756 14.82 29.30 -39.40
C GLN A 756 15.07 27.80 -39.51
N ASP A 757 15.68 27.36 -40.62
CA ASP A 757 16.02 25.94 -40.84
C ASP A 757 16.98 25.41 -39.75
N LEU A 758 18.03 26.18 -39.41
CA LEU A 758 18.96 25.85 -38.33
C LEU A 758 18.30 25.84 -36.94
N PHE A 759 17.34 26.73 -36.69
CA PHE A 759 16.60 26.76 -35.44
C PHE A 759 15.68 25.54 -35.30
N LYS A 760 15.02 25.16 -36.39
CA LYS A 760 14.15 23.98 -36.47
C LYS A 760 14.95 22.69 -36.26
N GLU A 761 16.10 22.54 -36.92
CA GLU A 761 17.01 21.39 -36.73
C GLU A 761 17.49 21.29 -35.28
N LYS A 762 17.82 22.41 -34.64
CA LYS A 762 18.21 22.44 -33.21
C LYS A 762 17.06 22.00 -32.30
N GLN A 763 15.84 22.46 -32.57
CA GLN A 763 14.64 22.13 -31.80
C GLN A 763 14.32 20.63 -31.92
N GLU A 764 14.32 20.09 -33.14
CA GLU A 764 14.05 18.67 -33.42
C GLU A 764 15.07 17.75 -32.73
N ASN A 765 16.37 18.12 -32.75
CA ASN A 765 17.41 17.37 -32.04
C ASN A 765 17.23 17.39 -30.52
N TYR A 766 16.77 18.51 -29.96
CA TYR A 766 16.50 18.63 -28.52
C TYR A 766 15.28 17.81 -28.10
N GLU A 767 14.19 17.87 -28.88
CA GLU A 767 12.97 17.10 -28.64
C GLU A 767 13.22 15.59 -28.77
N ALA A 768 14.01 15.16 -29.76
CA ALA A 768 14.40 13.76 -29.92
C ALA A 768 15.22 13.26 -28.72
N PHE A 769 16.19 14.05 -28.24
CA PHE A 769 16.99 13.72 -27.06
C PHE A 769 16.14 13.65 -25.78
N HIS A 770 15.26 14.63 -25.56
CA HIS A 770 14.39 14.68 -24.38
C HIS A 770 13.46 13.46 -24.32
N LYS A 771 12.88 13.08 -25.46
CA LYS A 771 12.02 11.90 -25.58
C LYS A 771 12.78 10.61 -25.23
N SER A 772 14.02 10.45 -25.70
CA SER A 772 14.85 9.29 -25.34
C SER A 772 15.19 9.25 -23.85
N ILE A 773 15.44 10.40 -23.21
CA ILE A 773 15.70 10.47 -21.76
C ILE A 773 14.45 10.15 -20.93
N GLU A 774 13.26 10.62 -21.34
CA GLU A 774 12.01 10.29 -20.65
C GLU A 774 11.70 8.79 -20.71
N VAL A 775 11.99 8.14 -21.83
CA VAL A 775 11.86 6.68 -21.95
C VAL A 775 12.78 5.96 -20.96
N LEU A 776 14.05 6.39 -20.85
CA LEU A 776 14.99 5.83 -19.87
C LEU A 776 14.57 6.08 -18.41
N LYS A 777 13.97 7.24 -18.12
CA LYS A 777 13.41 7.54 -16.79
C LYS A 777 12.17 6.68 -16.46
N GLY A 778 11.35 6.38 -17.47
CA GLY A 778 10.10 5.62 -17.31
C GLY A 778 10.24 4.10 -17.27
N GLN A 779 11.28 3.54 -17.91
CA GLN A 779 11.52 2.08 -17.95
C GLN A 779 12.12 1.51 -16.65
N GLY A 780 12.61 2.38 -15.75
CA GLY A 780 13.32 1.96 -14.54
C GLY A 780 14.69 1.33 -14.85
N VAL A 781 15.38 0.85 -13.81
CA VAL A 781 16.69 0.20 -13.97
C VAL A 781 16.56 -1.16 -14.68
N PRO A 782 17.24 -1.38 -15.83
CA PRO A 782 17.28 -2.69 -16.45
C PRO A 782 17.93 -3.72 -15.51
N PRO A 783 17.32 -4.89 -15.26
CA PRO A 783 17.81 -5.87 -14.28
C PRO A 783 19.25 -6.35 -14.53
N ASP A 784 19.67 -6.36 -15.80
CA ASP A 784 21.00 -6.85 -16.22
C ASP A 784 22.09 -5.77 -16.12
N LEU A 785 21.74 -4.50 -15.87
CA LEU A 785 22.73 -3.42 -15.74
C LEU A 785 23.40 -3.38 -14.37
N TYR A 786 22.73 -3.91 -13.35
CA TYR A 786 23.14 -3.84 -11.94
C TYR A 786 23.39 -5.21 -11.32
N ARG A 787 23.33 -6.26 -12.16
CA ARG A 787 23.85 -7.58 -11.83
C ARG A 787 25.32 -7.64 -12.27
N PRO A 788 26.27 -7.49 -11.35
CA PRO A 788 27.67 -7.69 -11.69
C PRO A 788 27.89 -9.12 -12.17
N GLY A 789 28.57 -9.27 -13.31
CA GLY A 789 29.10 -10.56 -13.72
C GLY A 789 30.28 -10.96 -12.83
N LYS A 790 30.69 -12.23 -12.90
CA LYS A 790 31.86 -12.71 -12.13
C LYS A 790 33.13 -11.89 -12.39
N ALA A 791 33.29 -11.34 -13.59
CA ALA A 791 34.43 -10.50 -13.97
C ALA A 791 34.35 -9.06 -13.45
N ASP A 792 33.17 -8.59 -13.05
CA ASP A 792 32.94 -7.24 -12.53
C ASP A 792 33.19 -7.15 -11.01
N ILE A 793 33.39 -8.29 -10.33
CA ILE A 793 33.54 -8.39 -8.88
C ILE A 793 34.97 -8.79 -8.53
N SER A 794 35.62 -8.02 -7.66
CA SER A 794 36.91 -8.39 -7.08
C SER A 794 36.91 -8.19 -5.57
N ILE A 795 37.26 -9.26 -4.84
CA ILE A 795 37.43 -9.18 -3.38
C ILE A 795 38.82 -8.59 -3.13
N ILE A 796 38.88 -7.36 -2.61
CA ILE A 796 40.12 -6.63 -2.33
C ILE A 796 40.66 -7.02 -0.95
N GLU A 797 39.77 -7.25 0.00
CA GLU A 797 40.16 -7.58 1.38
C GLU A 797 39.31 -8.73 1.93
N LYS A 798 39.96 -9.61 2.69
CA LYS A 798 39.32 -10.65 3.49
C LYS A 798 40.08 -10.78 4.81
N SER A 799 39.34 -10.67 5.91
CA SER A 799 39.89 -10.69 7.26
C SER A 799 38.92 -11.40 8.20
N VAL A 800 39.42 -12.17 9.17
CA VAL A 800 38.60 -12.73 10.25
C VAL A 800 38.89 -11.98 11.54
N TYR A 801 37.83 -11.51 12.19
CA TYR A 801 37.85 -10.85 13.48
C TYR A 801 37.29 -11.81 14.53
N TRP A 802 38.13 -12.17 15.50
CA TRP A 802 37.74 -13.01 16.62
C TRP A 802 37.18 -12.14 17.74
N VAL A 803 35.88 -12.26 17.98
CA VAL A 803 35.15 -11.52 19.00
C VAL A 803 35.14 -12.33 20.30
N PRO A 804 35.61 -11.77 21.42
CA PRO A 804 35.61 -12.46 22.71
C PRO A 804 34.17 -12.53 23.25
N ARG A 805 33.75 -13.72 23.69
CA ARG A 805 32.40 -13.99 24.18
C ARG A 805 32.42 -14.78 25.47
N LEU A 806 31.35 -14.64 26.24
CA LEU A 806 31.07 -15.37 27.47
C LEU A 806 29.69 -16.02 27.34
N LEU A 807 29.64 -17.35 27.39
CA LEU A 807 28.39 -18.09 27.55
C LEU A 807 28.11 -18.25 29.03
N VAL A 808 27.02 -17.65 29.51
CA VAL A 808 26.60 -17.67 30.92
C VAL A 808 25.17 -18.18 31.04
N SER A 809 24.93 -19.05 32.03
CA SER A 809 23.58 -19.50 32.40
C SER A 809 22.94 -18.49 33.35
N VAL A 810 21.71 -18.09 33.06
CA VAL A 810 20.98 -17.08 33.83
C VAL A 810 19.62 -17.65 34.24
N HIS A 811 19.32 -17.50 35.53
CA HIS A 811 18.05 -17.87 36.14
C HIS A 811 17.37 -16.60 36.65
N VAL A 812 16.10 -16.43 36.28
CA VAL A 812 15.29 -15.28 36.71
C VAL A 812 14.28 -15.80 37.72
N LYS A 813 14.31 -15.26 38.93
CA LYS A 813 13.43 -15.65 40.03
C LYS A 813 12.62 -14.47 40.52
N GLY A 814 11.35 -14.72 40.85
CA GLY A 814 10.50 -13.74 41.52
C GLY A 814 10.94 -13.58 42.98
N PHE A 815 10.69 -12.40 43.55
CA PHE A 815 11.02 -12.13 44.96
C PHE A 815 10.06 -12.81 45.96
N GLN A 816 8.90 -13.31 45.51
CA GLN A 816 7.93 -14.05 46.34
C GLN A 816 7.95 -15.55 45.98
N ASP A 817 7.99 -16.43 46.99
CA ASP A 817 8.16 -17.89 46.89
C ASP A 817 7.05 -18.63 46.10
N ASP A 818 5.94 -17.96 45.75
CA ASP A 818 4.77 -18.55 45.09
C ASP A 818 4.76 -18.38 43.55
N LEU A 819 5.73 -17.67 42.95
CA LEU A 819 5.81 -17.45 41.50
C LEU A 819 6.59 -18.57 40.80
N GLU A 820 6.00 -19.16 39.74
CA GLU A 820 6.65 -20.20 38.93
C GLU A 820 8.00 -19.70 38.36
N GLU A 821 9.09 -20.42 38.63
CA GLU A 821 10.42 -20.13 38.09
C GLU A 821 10.44 -20.20 36.56
N VAL A 822 11.18 -19.30 35.91
CA VAL A 822 11.45 -19.42 34.47
C VAL A 822 12.50 -20.51 34.25
N ASP A 823 12.28 -21.33 33.22
CA ASP A 823 13.32 -22.20 32.67
C ASP A 823 14.64 -21.42 32.48
N GLN A 824 15.74 -21.97 32.98
CA GLN A 824 17.11 -21.49 32.76
C GLN A 824 17.36 -21.14 31.28
N PHE A 825 17.93 -19.96 31.01
CA PHE A 825 18.37 -19.58 29.67
C PHE A 825 19.86 -19.24 29.64
N HIS A 826 20.46 -19.32 28.46
CA HIS A 826 21.87 -18.99 28.26
C HIS A 826 22.02 -17.65 27.54
N LEU A 827 22.97 -16.83 27.99
CA LEU A 827 23.36 -15.60 27.32
C LEU A 827 24.74 -15.75 26.70
N ASN A 828 24.83 -15.38 25.43
CA ASN A 828 26.08 -15.33 24.68
C ASN A 828 26.57 -13.88 24.60
N LEU A 829 27.21 -13.42 25.68
CA LEU A 829 27.64 -12.04 25.88
C LEU A 829 28.93 -11.74 25.11
N ASN A 830 28.88 -10.72 24.24
CA ASN A 830 30.03 -10.12 23.58
C ASN A 830 30.81 -9.27 24.59
N LEU A 831 32.03 -9.70 24.92
CA LEU A 831 32.88 -9.06 25.92
C LEU A 831 33.55 -7.76 25.42
N TYR A 832 33.44 -7.43 24.14
CA TYR A 832 33.98 -6.19 23.58
C TYR A 832 33.06 -4.98 23.81
N ASN A 833 31.75 -5.13 23.60
CA ASN A 833 30.77 -4.04 23.69
C ASN A 833 29.60 -4.35 24.63
N GLY A 834 29.60 -5.52 25.25
CA GLY A 834 28.54 -6.01 26.13
C GLY A 834 27.29 -6.47 25.40
N ASN A 835 27.25 -6.53 24.07
CA ASN A 835 26.09 -7.01 23.32
C ASN A 835 25.77 -8.46 23.63
N ALA A 836 24.50 -8.80 23.82
CA ALA A 836 24.06 -10.17 24.00
C ALA A 836 22.82 -10.40 23.14
N GLU A 837 22.69 -11.62 22.62
CA GLU A 837 21.53 -12.03 21.84
C GLU A 837 20.37 -12.32 22.80
N LEU A 838 19.38 -11.43 22.82
CA LEU A 838 18.20 -11.49 23.69
C LEU A 838 16.94 -11.35 22.84
N MET A 839 15.99 -12.27 22.99
CA MET A 839 14.74 -12.27 22.23
C MET A 839 13.56 -11.82 23.10
N CYS A 840 12.69 -11.00 22.51
CA CYS A 840 11.40 -10.63 23.09
C CYS A 840 10.37 -11.75 22.83
N GLU A 841 9.70 -12.22 23.88
CA GLU A 841 8.63 -13.21 23.77
C GLU A 841 7.41 -12.70 22.97
N GLY A 842 7.17 -11.38 22.97
CA GLY A 842 6.08 -10.75 22.21
C GLY A 842 6.35 -10.63 20.70
N CYS A 843 7.61 -10.42 20.30
CA CYS A 843 7.97 -10.26 18.89
C CYS A 843 7.90 -11.59 18.11
N GLY A 844 8.20 -12.72 18.77
CA GLY A 844 8.31 -14.03 18.12
C GLY A 844 9.47 -14.14 17.10
N PRO A 845 10.01 -15.34 16.88
CA PRO A 845 9.23 -16.43 16.36
C PRO A 845 8.93 -17.47 17.43
N GLN A 846 7.79 -18.16 17.33
CA GLN A 846 7.52 -19.33 18.16
C GLN A 846 8.55 -20.43 17.84
N ILE A 847 9.63 -20.45 18.61
CA ILE A 847 10.69 -21.43 18.47
C ILE A 847 10.26 -22.68 19.25
N SER A 848 10.13 -23.81 18.55
CA SER A 848 10.11 -25.12 19.21
C SER A 848 11.42 -25.31 19.97
N THR A 849 11.43 -26.12 21.03
CA THR A 849 12.64 -26.48 21.78
C THR A 849 13.77 -27.05 20.91
N GLU A 850 13.49 -27.46 19.67
CA GLU A 850 14.48 -27.91 18.69
C GLU A 850 15.22 -26.76 17.98
N ASN A 851 14.61 -25.59 17.82
CA ASN A 851 15.20 -24.43 17.14
C ASN A 851 15.84 -23.40 18.09
N TYR A 852 15.71 -23.61 19.41
CA TYR A 852 16.22 -22.70 20.46
C TYR A 852 17.74 -22.50 20.39
N TYR A 853 18.50 -23.56 20.14
CA TYR A 853 19.97 -23.46 20.08
C TYR A 853 20.48 -22.76 18.82
N GLN A 854 19.75 -22.82 17.70
CA GLN A 854 20.05 -22.04 16.50
C GLN A 854 19.67 -20.56 16.67
N SER A 855 18.77 -20.25 17.60
CA SER A 855 18.35 -18.89 17.92
C SER A 855 19.32 -18.14 18.85
N LEU A 856 20.16 -18.86 19.62
CA LEU A 856 21.30 -18.34 20.40
C LEU A 856 22.50 -17.91 19.53
N LEU A 857 22.36 -17.98 18.20
CA LEU A 857 23.34 -17.57 17.19
C LEU A 857 22.75 -16.52 16.23
N ALA A 858 21.60 -15.92 16.57
CA ALA A 858 20.89 -14.95 15.75
C ALA A 858 21.27 -13.52 16.13
N VAL A 859 21.76 -12.78 15.14
CA VAL A 859 22.30 -11.42 15.31
C VAL A 859 21.20 -10.36 15.37
N GLU A 860 21.40 -9.43 16.31
CA GLU A 860 20.80 -8.10 16.46
C GLU A 860 19.31 -7.97 16.83
N ILE A 861 19.05 -7.79 18.14
CA ILE A 861 18.29 -6.63 18.67
C ILE A 861 18.92 -6.21 20.01
N SER A 862 19.41 -4.98 20.11
CA SER A 862 19.64 -4.31 21.40
C SER A 862 19.71 -2.79 21.19
N PRO A 863 19.22 -1.94 22.13
CA PRO A 863 18.77 -2.26 23.52
C PRO A 863 17.31 -1.82 23.87
N PRO A 864 16.69 -2.32 24.96
CA PRO A 864 16.87 -3.59 25.67
C PRO A 864 15.56 -4.36 26.05
N THR A 865 15.77 -5.51 26.69
CA THR A 865 14.88 -6.62 27.05
C THR A 865 14.51 -6.60 28.54
N PHE A 866 13.32 -6.10 28.86
CA PHE A 866 12.75 -6.00 30.20
C PHE A 866 12.21 -7.34 30.70
N VAL A 867 12.30 -7.57 32.01
CA VAL A 867 11.69 -8.73 32.66
C VAL A 867 10.27 -8.37 33.11
N CYS A 868 9.26 -9.17 32.79
CA CYS A 868 7.94 -9.01 33.39
C CYS A 868 7.96 -9.56 34.82
N THR A 869 7.60 -8.76 35.82
CA THR A 869 7.59 -9.19 37.23
C THR A 869 6.57 -10.29 37.56
N THR A 870 5.56 -10.48 36.70
CA THR A 870 4.49 -11.48 36.91
C THR A 870 4.78 -12.82 36.25
N CYS A 871 5.24 -12.84 34.99
CA CYS A 871 5.56 -14.09 34.29
C CYS A 871 7.05 -14.36 34.14
N LEU A 872 7.90 -13.45 34.65
CA LEU A 872 9.36 -13.53 34.69
C LEU A 872 10.05 -13.63 33.31
N LYS A 873 9.30 -13.50 32.21
CA LYS A 873 9.78 -13.56 30.83
C LYS A 873 10.36 -12.24 30.31
N LEU A 874 11.13 -12.32 29.23
CA LEU A 874 11.84 -11.19 28.59
C LEU A 874 11.04 -10.56 27.43
N PHE A 875 10.95 -9.23 27.42
CA PHE A 875 10.20 -8.45 26.42
C PHE A 875 10.97 -7.19 25.97
N CYS A 876 10.78 -6.72 24.73
CA CYS A 876 11.33 -5.43 24.30
C CYS A 876 10.50 -4.25 24.86
N SER A 877 11.00 -3.03 24.68
CA SER A 877 10.32 -1.79 25.09
C SER A 877 8.89 -1.63 24.55
N GLU A 878 8.58 -2.21 23.39
CA GLU A 878 7.23 -2.15 22.80
C GLU A 878 6.25 -3.17 23.41
N HIS A 879 6.76 -4.24 24.02
CA HIS A 879 5.95 -5.35 24.55
C HIS A 879 5.95 -5.41 26.10
N ILE A 880 6.57 -4.43 26.75
CA ILE A 880 6.54 -4.22 28.19
C ILE A 880 5.78 -2.92 28.50
N SER A 881 5.24 -2.83 29.70
CA SER A 881 4.69 -1.61 30.28
C SER A 881 5.15 -1.45 31.71
N PHE A 882 5.19 -0.22 32.20
CA PHE A 882 5.58 0.10 33.58
C PHE A 882 4.33 0.42 34.38
N CYS A 883 4.19 -0.24 35.53
CA CYS A 883 3.13 0.10 36.45
C CYS A 883 3.38 1.50 37.02
N GLN A 884 2.47 2.44 36.76
CA GLN A 884 2.61 3.82 37.23
C GLN A 884 2.44 3.97 38.75
N LYS A 885 2.00 2.91 39.45
CA LYS A 885 1.83 2.90 40.90
C LYS A 885 3.04 2.35 41.65
N CYS A 886 3.55 1.19 41.24
CA CYS A 886 4.66 0.53 41.94
C CYS A 886 5.99 0.56 41.16
N GLY A 887 6.00 1.06 39.93
CA GLY A 887 7.19 1.12 39.07
C GLY A 887 7.60 -0.23 38.45
N LYS A 888 7.01 -1.35 38.89
CA LYS A 888 7.31 -2.69 38.37
C LYS A 888 6.94 -2.83 36.89
N THR A 889 7.72 -3.63 36.18
CA THR A 889 7.51 -3.97 34.77
C THR A 889 6.50 -5.11 34.61
N ALA A 890 5.57 -4.96 33.67
CA ALA A 890 4.58 -5.97 33.31
C ALA A 890 4.47 -6.07 31.78
N CYS A 891 4.38 -7.28 31.21
CA CYS A 891 4.17 -7.41 29.77
C CYS A 891 2.76 -6.95 29.37
N LEU A 892 2.50 -6.79 28.07
CA LEU A 892 1.17 -6.40 27.58
C LEU A 892 0.04 -7.37 28.00
N ASP A 893 0.36 -8.63 28.27
CA ASP A 893 -0.63 -9.61 28.77
C ASP A 893 -0.88 -9.51 30.29
N HIS A 894 0.05 -8.91 31.06
CA HIS A 894 -0.03 -8.77 32.53
C HIS A 894 -0.11 -7.30 32.99
N SER A 895 -0.26 -6.38 32.05
CA SER A 895 -0.52 -4.97 32.31
C SER A 895 -1.98 -4.69 32.01
N GLU A 896 -2.62 -3.97 32.92
CA GLU A 896 -4.00 -3.55 32.78
C GLU A 896 -4.08 -2.03 32.84
N ILE A 897 -5.16 -1.45 32.32
CA ILE A 897 -5.35 0.00 32.28
C ILE A 897 -6.54 0.34 33.17
N CYS A 898 -6.34 1.26 34.12
CA CYS A 898 -7.44 1.73 34.95
C CYS A 898 -8.49 2.43 34.07
N LYS A 899 -9.76 2.02 34.18
CA LYS A 899 -10.87 2.61 33.43
C LYS A 899 -11.09 4.12 33.70
N ILE A 900 -10.68 4.61 34.87
CA ILE A 900 -10.95 6.01 35.28
C ILE A 900 -9.75 6.92 34.99
N CYS A 901 -8.56 6.56 35.46
CA CYS A 901 -7.37 7.41 35.32
C CYS A 901 -6.42 7.00 34.19
N GLU A 902 -6.76 5.94 33.44
CA GLU A 902 -5.97 5.41 32.31
C GLU A 902 -4.53 5.00 32.66
N GLN A 903 -4.21 4.93 33.96
CA GLN A 903 -2.89 4.51 34.41
C GLN A 903 -2.67 3.03 34.12
N THR A 904 -1.48 2.68 33.61
CA THR A 904 -1.06 1.29 33.45
C THR A 904 -0.68 0.69 34.82
N LEU A 905 -1.25 -0.46 35.12
CA LEU A 905 -1.12 -1.17 36.39
C LEU A 905 -0.61 -2.58 36.14
N CYS A 906 0.23 -3.11 37.03
CA CYS A 906 0.50 -4.54 37.08
C CYS A 906 -0.67 -5.28 37.75
N GLY A 907 -0.79 -6.59 37.53
CA GLY A 907 -1.86 -7.41 38.11
C GLY A 907 -1.98 -7.39 39.64
N GLU A 908 -0.92 -7.04 40.37
CA GLU A 908 -0.96 -6.85 41.83
C GLU A 908 -1.55 -5.49 42.25
N CYS A 909 -1.44 -4.49 41.38
CA CYS A 909 -1.92 -3.13 41.62
C CYS A 909 -3.26 -2.87 40.91
N SER A 910 -3.88 -3.89 40.35
CA SER A 910 -5.11 -3.80 39.57
C SER A 910 -6.24 -4.57 40.26
N GLU A 911 -7.43 -3.97 40.34
CA GLU A 911 -8.64 -4.63 40.84
C GLU A 911 -9.69 -4.72 39.74
N ILE A 912 -10.28 -5.90 39.55
CA ILE A 912 -11.21 -6.18 38.45
C ILE A 912 -12.65 -6.17 38.97
N ASP A 913 -13.50 -5.32 38.40
CA ASP A 913 -14.94 -5.30 38.70
C ASP A 913 -15.62 -6.59 38.24
N ALA A 914 -16.39 -7.20 39.14
CA ALA A 914 -16.92 -8.55 38.93
C ALA A 914 -18.02 -8.64 37.85
N ASN A 915 -18.57 -7.50 37.41
CA ASN A 915 -19.68 -7.43 36.46
C ASN A 915 -19.21 -6.96 35.07
N THR A 916 -18.44 -5.87 35.04
CA THR A 916 -17.94 -5.23 33.83
C THR A 916 -16.60 -5.78 33.37
N LYS A 917 -15.89 -6.53 34.25
CA LYS A 917 -14.49 -6.95 34.05
C LYS A 917 -13.53 -5.78 33.80
N ALA A 918 -13.93 -4.55 34.14
CA ALA A 918 -13.09 -3.39 34.00
C ALA A 918 -12.09 -3.33 35.16
N THR A 919 -10.88 -2.89 34.85
CA THR A 919 -9.80 -2.74 35.82
C THR A 919 -9.83 -1.35 36.46
N TYR A 920 -9.62 -1.30 37.77
CA TYR A 920 -9.52 -0.07 38.55
C TYR A 920 -8.20 -0.06 39.33
N CYS A 921 -7.64 1.13 39.53
CA CYS A 921 -6.55 1.30 40.48
C CYS A 921 -7.12 1.30 41.92
N PRO A 922 -6.30 1.07 42.95
CA PRO A 922 -6.80 0.98 44.32
C PRO A 922 -7.32 2.30 44.90
N GLU A 923 -7.17 3.43 44.19
CA GLU A 923 -7.79 4.72 44.55
C GLU A 923 -9.19 4.88 43.95
N HIS A 924 -9.54 4.08 42.94
CA HIS A 924 -10.81 4.09 42.21
C HIS A 924 -11.69 2.88 42.54
N THR A 925 -11.48 2.28 43.71
CA THR A 925 -11.97 0.95 44.09
C THR A 925 -13.48 0.78 43.95
N PRO A 926 -13.97 -0.30 43.31
CA PRO A 926 -15.37 -0.69 43.36
C PRO A 926 -15.79 -1.08 44.78
N LYS A 927 -16.91 -0.55 45.27
CA LYS A 927 -17.46 -0.85 46.61
C LYS A 927 -18.06 -2.27 46.64
N MET A 928 -17.95 -2.94 47.78
CA MET A 928 -18.44 -4.32 47.92
C MET A 928 -19.95 -4.35 48.20
N CYS A 929 -20.71 -5.03 47.33
CA CYS A 929 -22.12 -5.32 47.61
C CYS A 929 -22.21 -6.24 48.83
N GLN A 930 -22.88 -5.79 49.90
CA GLN A 930 -22.99 -6.62 51.11
C GLN A 930 -23.96 -7.81 50.96
N GLY A 931 -24.74 -7.86 49.88
CA GLY A 931 -25.61 -8.99 49.55
C GLY A 931 -24.85 -10.18 48.97
N CYS A 932 -24.09 -9.95 47.88
CA CYS A 932 -23.39 -11.02 47.16
C CYS A 932 -21.86 -11.03 47.36
N LYS A 933 -21.31 -10.10 48.15
CA LYS A 933 -19.88 -9.93 48.46
C LYS A 933 -18.99 -9.73 47.23
N LYS A 934 -19.55 -9.27 46.11
CA LYS A 934 -18.80 -8.90 44.90
C LYS A 934 -18.59 -7.39 44.85
N SER A 935 -17.45 -6.96 44.31
CA SER A 935 -17.12 -5.54 44.12
C SER A 935 -17.79 -4.99 42.86
N PHE A 936 -18.47 -3.86 43.00
CA PHE A 936 -19.14 -3.12 41.92
C PHE A 936 -18.72 -1.65 41.94
N ALA A 937 -18.65 -1.01 40.79
CA ALA A 937 -18.51 0.45 40.72
C ALA A 937 -19.54 1.14 41.64
N PRO A 938 -19.19 2.21 42.37
CA PRO A 938 -20.08 2.84 43.36
C PRO A 938 -21.44 3.27 42.80
N GLU A 939 -21.46 3.65 41.53
CA GLU A 939 -22.64 4.04 40.75
C GLU A 939 -23.61 2.88 40.42
N LEU A 940 -23.16 1.62 40.56
CA LEU A 940 -23.96 0.41 40.36
C LEU A 940 -24.50 -0.18 41.68
N LEU A 941 -24.30 0.52 42.81
CA LEU A 941 -24.81 0.12 44.11
C LEU A 941 -25.93 1.06 44.55
N SER A 942 -27.05 0.47 44.95
CA SER A 942 -28.17 1.19 45.57
C SER A 942 -28.07 1.08 47.10
N VAL A 943 -28.39 2.16 47.80
CA VAL A 943 -28.44 2.16 49.27
C VAL A 943 -29.84 1.75 49.74
N CYS A 944 -29.93 0.69 50.53
CA CYS A 944 -31.19 0.27 51.15
C CYS A 944 -31.66 1.33 52.16
N LYS A 945 -32.79 2.00 51.92
CA LYS A 945 -33.32 3.03 52.84
C LYS A 945 -33.66 2.53 54.25
N LYS A 946 -33.80 1.21 54.47
CA LYS A 946 -34.16 0.64 55.78
C LYS A 946 -32.95 0.36 56.68
N CYS A 947 -31.84 -0.11 56.10
CA CYS A 947 -30.66 -0.54 56.86
C CYS A 947 -29.36 0.15 56.44
N GLY A 948 -29.41 1.06 55.46
CA GLY A 948 -28.25 1.78 54.95
C GLY A 948 -27.28 0.94 54.11
N THR A 949 -27.59 -0.33 53.87
CA THR A 949 -26.69 -1.26 53.20
C THR A 949 -26.64 -1.02 51.70
N GLU A 950 -25.42 -0.90 51.14
CA GLU A 950 -25.17 -0.83 49.71
C GLU A 950 -25.31 -2.21 49.05
N VAL A 951 -26.21 -2.32 48.07
CA VAL A 951 -26.53 -3.55 47.36
C VAL A 951 -26.66 -3.33 45.86
N CYS A 952 -26.16 -4.26 45.07
CA CYS A 952 -26.31 -4.24 43.61
C CYS A 952 -27.76 -4.49 43.20
N ASP A 953 -28.12 -4.16 41.95
CA ASP A 953 -29.48 -4.28 41.42
C ASP A 953 -30.11 -5.67 41.54
N SER A 954 -29.30 -6.73 41.46
CA SER A 954 -29.80 -8.11 41.66
C SER A 954 -30.08 -8.45 43.13
N CYS A 955 -29.44 -7.74 44.07
CA CYS A 955 -29.69 -7.84 45.50
C CYS A 955 -30.68 -6.77 46.03
N GLY A 956 -31.10 -5.83 45.18
CA GLY A 956 -32.15 -4.85 45.46
C GLY A 956 -33.49 -5.28 44.85
N ARG A 957 -34.60 -5.10 45.57
CA ARG A 957 -35.95 -5.21 44.97
C ARG A 957 -36.59 -3.83 44.93
N VAL A 958 -36.96 -3.39 43.71
CA VAL A 958 -37.73 -2.18 43.49
C VAL A 958 -39.20 -2.59 43.31
N LYS A 959 -40.08 -2.21 44.24
CA LYS A 959 -41.54 -2.36 44.06
C LYS A 959 -42.07 -1.13 43.33
N VAL A 960 -42.63 -1.32 42.14
CA VAL A 960 -43.37 -0.27 41.41
C VAL A 960 -44.85 -0.39 41.76
N LYS A 961 -45.50 0.69 42.18
CA LYS A 961 -46.98 0.76 42.21
C LYS A 961 -47.54 2.13 41.87
N ILE A 962 -48.66 2.05 41.16
CA ILE A 962 -49.48 3.12 40.60
C ILE A 962 -50.30 3.78 41.73
N LYS A 963 -50.33 5.13 41.72
CA LYS A 963 -51.00 6.08 42.65
C LYS A 963 -50.25 6.41 43.96
N ASN A 964 -49.40 7.44 43.85
CA ASN A 964 -49.06 8.49 44.83
C ASN A 964 -48.38 8.17 46.19
N GLU A 965 -47.52 7.15 46.32
CA GLU A 965 -46.50 7.13 47.40
C GLU A 965 -45.15 6.53 46.92
N GLU A 966 -44.02 7.05 47.42
CA GLU A 966 -42.63 6.88 46.93
C GLU A 966 -42.12 5.44 46.75
N VAL A 967 -41.24 5.26 45.75
CA VAL A 967 -40.47 4.04 45.46
C VAL A 967 -39.38 3.82 46.52
N ILE A 968 -39.40 2.69 47.23
CA ILE A 968 -38.41 2.34 48.25
C ILE A 968 -37.51 1.20 47.74
N ALA A 969 -36.23 1.48 47.48
CA ALA A 969 -35.23 0.43 47.27
C ALA A 969 -34.93 -0.29 48.60
N ARG A 970 -35.20 -1.60 48.65
CA ARG A 970 -34.89 -2.47 49.81
C ARG A 970 -33.98 -3.61 49.38
N CYS A 971 -32.99 -3.96 50.20
CA CYS A 971 -32.19 -5.16 49.99
C CYS A 971 -33.03 -6.43 50.21
N VAL A 972 -32.62 -7.57 49.63
CA VAL A 972 -33.36 -8.84 49.77
C VAL A 972 -33.64 -9.22 51.23
N ASN A 973 -32.70 -8.93 52.14
CA ASN A 973 -32.86 -9.23 53.58
C ASN A 973 -33.85 -8.31 54.31
N CYS A 974 -34.18 -7.14 53.73
CA CYS A 974 -35.10 -6.16 54.31
C CYS A 974 -36.44 -6.04 53.57
N SER A 975 -36.60 -6.74 52.44
CA SER A 975 -37.72 -6.63 51.49
C SER A 975 -39.00 -7.32 51.94
#